data_AF-A0A9W6NJM0-F1
#
_entry.id   AF-A0A9W6NJM0-F1
#
_cell.length_a   1.000
_cell.length_b   1.000
_cell.length_c   1.000
_cell.angle_alpha   90.00
_cell.angle_beta   90.00
_cell.angle_gamma   90.00
#
_symmetry.space_group_name_H-M   'P 1'
#
loop_
_entity.id
_entity.type
_entity.pdbx_description
1 polymer ?
#
loop_
_entity_poly.entity_id
_entity_poly.type
_entity_poly.pdbx_seq_one_letter_code
_entity_poly.pdbx_strand_id
1 'polypeptide(L)'
;MKLGQPKGDSFGSLAETVQPRRLIVGRYRTLRERQLALLVVCAGALAIVIDTSVVNVALPFLGSDLKFSASELSWVVNAYVIPFGGLQLFAGRLGDLIGTKRLFIGGIALFTAASLACGLAQSREMLIAARFVQGVGGALAAAVVLSIVVAMFPKPGEQAKAIGMYSLVSSAGAALGLIGGAAITEAVNWHWVFFVNLPIGALAILLGARLLDDEREAGERGIDAIGAVLITACLMLAVYTIVQTSGSGGAARTWALTGVSVLLLAAFLIRQRTARNPLVPLSIFRARNVSAANLVQALMVAGMSGMFFLGALYLQQVLRLSVLEVGFAFVPTATAVAICSIKLAPKLMKKVDARTVLIPGLLCIVAGLLLLSRAPAGGNYFADVLPAMVLLGIGAGIGYPSALTIVLVDATTSDRGLRSGLVNTTQQIGPAVGLAILATVAADRTDTLLGRGQPAPEALTAGYHLAFLVGAGFAAAGILLTLLVVKPAVPRTVPNVLDATRSRQESEHEYAGTTDPDFLTLGMSGTGMMAMLWSVAMGRRAVGVELRGSPYVSVMRWTMCEDIYHHLALIDRMMLERYGEEGVPRRGDGVLFKLADCFYTPYTDPGSVRGDEVVTGFASDSHIGGVARHHEHIDDRWRDGRAHREVTLPGAIDPPAQVDPAMQGRPVRDILDSPSTFQVGAEELLVVLRRYLEGIEAMDMARGGLPRVRILPYHRAVAPPDDDEAIGWRRLLPRRKAETEDGFVVGPDGRIGIRIEAVRELDYKGSFRRVRVPNSRVVDLGTPRLFMIAQGLDSRDARSLGFRQRPVLIDHGDGRGPVPAEADFLAGNVDVYLGDRIRHRVASEFDAAGNEYWVRQVVIGHEGDAQIGWVLAEVPEYKTFDPILAGLVPAGTPKGSRRFFAGHQFLLRQYFLDQISLITEIPRDEMERNQLSYGPKLFTITERIGEDALVAPNGVVAGDSFGNGHFLQSGGVLTGMTGHAWRVLEFWQALDAGTDERAAVRRLADAIKTDTEAWLEHSAPLFARPAPRATVADPREQERQRTMAAATRYRRSIVPQRYPDEWSRIQLRTGRIYAFRLPPIDPVPPALRRRPGQPAGLAPGGPAGAMPDGTDERRPATDGMADATRM
;
A
#
# COMPACT_ATOMS: atom_id res chain seq x y z
N MET A 1 7.47 5.46 36.23
CA MET A 1 8.70 5.07 35.49
C MET A 1 8.24 4.27 34.28
N LYS A 2 8.05 4.97 33.16
CA LYS A 2 8.88 4.87 31.94
C LYS A 2 8.92 3.46 31.36
N LEU A 3 8.24 3.28 30.20
CA LEU A 3 8.76 2.66 28.98
C LEU A 3 7.65 2.76 27.92
N GLY A 4 7.45 3.99 27.42
CA GLY A 4 6.63 4.24 26.24
C GLY A 4 7.49 3.99 25.02
N GLN A 5 7.14 2.96 24.25
CA GLN A 5 7.71 2.69 22.93
C GLN A 5 7.24 3.76 21.92
N PRO A 6 8.14 4.37 21.14
CA PRO A 6 7.79 5.22 20.00
C PRO A 6 7.67 4.39 18.70
N LYS A 7 6.62 4.67 17.91
CA LYS A 7 6.42 4.18 16.54
C LYS A 7 6.87 5.25 15.54
N GLY A 8 7.64 4.86 14.52
CA GLY A 8 8.02 5.68 13.36
C GLY A 8 7.84 4.90 12.06
N ASP A 9 7.24 5.54 11.05
CA ASP A 9 6.97 4.96 9.72
C ASP A 9 8.19 5.13 8.80
N SER A 10 8.85 4.00 8.50
CA SER A 10 9.69 3.82 7.30
C SER A 10 8.95 2.86 6.37
N PHE A 11 8.77 3.25 5.10
CA PHE A 11 8.07 2.44 4.10
C PHE A 11 8.94 1.26 3.67
N GLY A 12 8.79 0.20 4.44
CA GLY A 12 9.33 -1.15 4.30
C GLY A 12 8.88 -1.97 5.50
N SER A 13 7.65 -1.72 5.96
CA SER A 13 6.91 -2.56 6.90
C SER A 13 5.46 -2.05 6.93
N LEU A 14 4.51 -2.89 6.52
CA LEU A 14 3.35 -3.04 7.39
C LEU A 14 3.83 -3.92 8.56
N ALA A 15 4.67 -3.35 9.43
CA ALA A 15 4.75 -3.72 10.84
C ALA A 15 3.77 -2.80 11.59
N GLU A 16 2.53 -2.75 11.10
CA GLU A 16 1.47 -3.00 12.04
C GLU A 16 1.77 -4.37 12.64
N THR A 17 1.96 -4.49 13.94
CA THR A 17 1.30 -5.60 14.63
C THR A 17 -0.17 -5.48 14.27
N VAL A 18 -0.52 -6.01 13.10
CA VAL A 18 -1.83 -6.57 12.85
C VAL A 18 -1.86 -7.65 13.93
N GLN A 19 -2.54 -7.38 15.04
CA GLN A 19 -3.13 -8.52 15.72
C GLN A 19 -3.85 -9.27 14.60
N PRO A 20 -3.49 -10.54 14.33
CA PRO A 20 -4.18 -11.29 13.31
C PRO A 20 -5.65 -11.24 13.71
N ARG A 21 -6.44 -10.47 12.98
CA ARG A 21 -7.79 -10.93 12.73
C ARG A 21 -7.56 -12.31 12.15
N ARG A 22 -7.97 -13.35 12.89
CA ARG A 22 -8.03 -14.71 12.37
C ARG A 22 -8.64 -14.57 10.98
N LEU A 23 -7.81 -14.67 9.95
CA LEU A 23 -8.29 -14.82 8.59
C LEU A 23 -8.80 -16.26 8.55
N ILE A 24 -10.01 -16.44 9.08
CA ILE A 24 -10.78 -17.65 8.90
C ILE A 24 -10.93 -17.74 7.38
N VAL A 25 -10.28 -18.73 6.80
CA VAL A 25 -10.29 -19.03 5.37
C VAL A 25 -11.74 -19.28 4.95
N GLY A 26 -12.42 -18.21 4.54
CA GLY A 26 -13.75 -18.25 3.94
C GLY A 26 -13.66 -18.59 2.46
N ARG A 27 -14.67 -19.30 1.93
CA ARG A 27 -14.80 -19.67 0.50
C ARG A 27 -14.41 -18.50 -0.40
N TYR A 28 -13.43 -18.68 -1.28
CA TYR A 28 -12.99 -17.67 -2.24
C TYR A 28 -14.15 -17.23 -3.15
N ARG A 29 -14.80 -16.11 -2.82
CA ARG A 29 -15.79 -15.45 -3.68
C ARG A 29 -15.12 -14.70 -4.82
N THR A 30 -15.74 -14.72 -5.99
CA THR A 30 -15.27 -14.01 -7.19
C THR A 30 -15.30 -12.49 -6.98
N LEU A 31 -14.47 -11.72 -7.71
CA LEU A 31 -14.48 -10.25 -7.60
C LEU A 31 -15.87 -9.66 -7.90
N ARG A 32 -16.63 -10.27 -8.82
CA ARG A 32 -17.97 -9.82 -9.17
C ARG A 32 -18.93 -9.93 -7.98
N GLU A 33 -18.83 -11.00 -7.20
CA GLU A 33 -19.62 -11.17 -5.97
C GLU A 33 -19.23 -10.14 -4.90
N ARG A 34 -17.92 -9.83 -4.76
CA ARG A 34 -17.43 -8.78 -3.84
C ARG A 34 -17.88 -7.38 -4.26
N GLN A 35 -17.90 -7.10 -5.56
CA GLN A 35 -18.43 -5.83 -6.10
C GLN A 35 -19.95 -5.72 -5.91
N LEU A 36 -20.69 -6.82 -6.08
CA LEU A 36 -22.12 -6.87 -5.78
C LEU A 36 -22.37 -6.69 -4.28
N ALA A 37 -21.56 -7.32 -3.42
CA ALA A 37 -21.61 -7.13 -1.97
C ALA A 37 -21.29 -5.68 -1.57
N LEU A 38 -20.31 -5.03 -2.22
CA LEU A 38 -20.05 -3.60 -2.06
C LEU A 38 -21.26 -2.75 -2.43
N LEU A 39 -21.95 -3.05 -3.54
CA LEU A 39 -23.17 -2.35 -3.93
C LEU A 39 -24.28 -2.52 -2.88
N VAL A 40 -24.42 -3.71 -2.28
CA VAL A 40 -25.39 -3.95 -1.20
C VAL A 40 -25.07 -3.12 0.04
N VAL A 41 -23.81 -3.11 0.46
CA VAL A 41 -23.36 -2.34 1.63
C VAL A 41 -23.53 -0.83 1.37
N CYS A 42 -23.15 -0.37 0.19
CA CYS A 42 -23.37 1.01 -0.25
C CYS A 42 -24.86 1.36 -0.35
N ALA A 43 -25.73 0.47 -0.81
CA ALA A 43 -27.17 0.72 -0.88
C ALA A 43 -27.78 0.87 0.53
N GLY A 44 -27.38 0.03 1.48
CA GLY A 44 -27.77 0.16 2.89
C GLY A 44 -27.28 1.49 3.50
N ALA A 45 -26.02 1.85 3.27
CA ALA A 45 -25.48 3.14 3.70
C ALA A 45 -26.20 4.34 3.05
N LEU A 46 -26.54 4.22 1.76
CA LEU A 46 -27.29 5.23 1.02
C LEU A 46 -28.67 5.46 1.62
N ALA A 47 -29.39 4.40 1.98
CA ALA A 47 -30.71 4.50 2.62
C ALA A 47 -30.63 5.28 3.95
N ILE A 48 -29.64 4.96 4.79
CA ILE A 48 -29.41 5.63 6.07
C ILE A 48 -29.10 7.12 5.87
N VAL A 49 -28.23 7.45 4.90
CA VAL A 49 -27.84 8.84 4.62
C VAL A 49 -28.98 9.64 4.00
N ILE A 50 -29.70 9.07 3.03
CA ILE A 50 -30.88 9.70 2.41
C ILE A 50 -31.92 10.02 3.49
N ASP A 51 -32.23 9.09 4.37
CA ASP A 51 -33.24 9.28 5.42
C ASP A 51 -32.91 10.46 6.35
N THR A 52 -31.62 10.70 6.58
CA THR A 52 -31.16 11.82 7.41
C THR A 52 -31.44 13.18 6.76
N SER A 53 -31.45 13.27 5.42
CA SER A 53 -31.66 14.53 4.69
C SER A 53 -33.06 14.69 4.11
N VAL A 54 -33.72 13.60 3.70
CA VAL A 54 -35.06 13.57 3.11
C VAL A 54 -36.11 14.17 4.05
N VAL A 55 -35.98 13.88 5.35
CA VAL A 55 -36.91 14.34 6.37
C VAL A 55 -36.85 15.85 6.52
N ASN A 56 -35.68 16.48 6.38
CA ASN A 56 -35.53 17.93 6.57
C ASN A 56 -36.41 18.76 5.63
N VAL A 57 -36.67 18.25 4.43
CA VAL A 57 -37.52 18.93 3.45
C VAL A 57 -39.00 18.67 3.70
N ALA A 58 -39.33 17.51 4.27
CA ALA A 58 -40.70 17.12 4.63
C ALA A 58 -41.19 17.71 5.97
N LEU A 59 -40.27 18.22 6.80
CA LEU A 59 -40.55 18.75 8.15
C LEU A 59 -41.72 19.74 8.22
N PRO A 60 -41.90 20.68 7.30
CA PRO A 60 -43.04 21.61 7.37
C PRO A 60 -44.39 20.95 7.11
N PHE A 61 -44.44 19.92 6.24
CA PHE A 61 -45.67 19.19 5.90
C PHE A 61 -46.09 18.22 7.01
N LEU A 62 -45.14 17.47 7.56
CA LEU A 62 -45.44 16.63 8.74
C LEU A 62 -45.80 17.50 9.95
N GLY A 63 -45.26 18.72 10.03
CA GLY A 63 -45.59 19.67 11.07
C GLY A 63 -47.03 20.13 11.05
N SER A 64 -47.54 20.49 9.87
CA SER A 64 -48.94 20.88 9.69
C SER A 64 -49.90 19.71 9.83
N ASP A 65 -49.56 18.54 9.30
CA ASP A 65 -50.42 17.35 9.28
C ASP A 65 -50.58 16.73 10.69
N LEU A 66 -49.47 16.58 11.43
CA LEU A 66 -49.46 16.01 12.78
C LEU A 66 -49.53 17.08 13.90
N LYS A 67 -49.72 18.36 13.53
CA LYS A 67 -49.87 19.51 14.44
C LYS A 67 -48.71 19.68 15.43
N PHE A 68 -47.48 19.53 14.96
CA PHE A 68 -46.28 19.81 15.76
C PHE A 68 -46.13 21.32 16.02
N SER A 69 -45.64 21.68 17.21
CA SER A 69 -45.09 23.03 17.42
C SER A 69 -43.72 23.20 16.73
N ALA A 70 -43.26 24.44 16.57
CA ALA A 70 -41.94 24.73 15.99
C ALA A 70 -40.79 24.11 16.80
N SER A 71 -40.89 24.08 18.13
CA SER A 71 -39.90 23.44 19.02
C SER A 71 -39.99 21.92 18.98
N GLU A 72 -41.19 21.35 18.86
CA GLU A 72 -41.40 19.91 18.75
C GLU A 72 -40.91 19.34 17.42
N LEU A 73 -40.90 20.13 16.34
CA LEU A 73 -40.41 19.70 15.01
C LEU A 73 -38.94 19.23 15.05
N SER A 74 -38.13 19.85 15.91
CA SER A 74 -36.72 19.48 16.10
C SER A 74 -36.56 18.04 16.62
N TRP A 75 -37.57 17.49 17.30
CA TRP A 75 -37.55 16.11 17.80
C TRP A 75 -37.62 15.07 16.71
N VAL A 76 -38.24 15.37 15.57
CA VAL A 76 -38.32 14.42 14.45
C VAL A 76 -36.92 14.10 13.90
N VAL A 77 -36.03 15.10 13.93
CA VAL A 77 -34.62 14.94 13.55
C VAL A 77 -33.81 14.35 14.72
N ASN A 78 -33.93 14.93 15.92
CA ASN A 78 -33.12 14.54 17.08
C ASN A 78 -33.42 13.11 17.56
N ALA A 79 -34.66 12.65 17.50
CA ALA A 79 -35.06 11.30 17.91
C ALA A 79 -34.30 10.23 17.12
N TYR A 80 -33.92 10.50 15.88
CA TYR A 80 -33.10 9.63 15.06
C TYR A 80 -31.60 9.81 15.33
N VAL A 81 -31.12 11.05 15.31
CA VAL A 81 -29.68 11.34 15.39
C VAL A 81 -29.07 10.93 16.74
N ILE A 82 -29.82 11.05 17.84
CA ILE A 82 -29.33 10.72 19.18
C ILE A 82 -28.99 9.23 19.33
N PRO A 83 -29.92 8.27 19.11
CA PRO A 83 -29.56 6.85 19.14
C PRO A 83 -28.59 6.48 18.03
N PHE A 84 -28.69 7.10 16.85
CA PHE A 84 -27.76 6.88 15.73
C PHE A 84 -26.31 7.15 16.15
N GLY A 85 -26.02 8.33 16.69
CA GLY A 85 -24.68 8.72 17.13
C GLY A 85 -24.26 8.10 18.47
N GLY A 86 -25.17 8.02 19.44
CA GLY A 86 -24.89 7.55 20.80
C GLY A 86 -24.61 6.05 20.89
N LEU A 87 -25.27 5.24 20.06
CA LEU A 87 -25.09 3.78 20.04
C LEU A 87 -24.05 3.33 19.01
N GLN A 88 -23.52 4.21 18.16
CA GLN A 88 -22.62 3.80 17.07
C GLN A 88 -21.33 3.13 17.57
N LEU A 89 -20.73 3.65 18.65
CA LEU A 89 -19.53 3.05 19.28
C LEU A 89 -19.83 1.68 19.89
N PHE A 90 -21.01 1.56 20.52
CA PHE A 90 -21.48 0.29 21.07
C PHE A 90 -21.76 -0.74 19.97
N ALA A 91 -22.43 -0.31 18.89
CA ALA A 91 -22.72 -1.11 17.71
C ALA A 91 -21.43 -1.65 17.08
N GLY A 92 -20.38 -0.83 16.93
CA GLY A 92 -19.10 -1.29 16.39
C GLY A 92 -18.53 -2.47 17.20
N ARG A 93 -18.48 -2.33 18.53
CA ARG A 93 -18.02 -3.41 19.44
C ARG A 93 -18.94 -4.62 19.47
N LEU A 94 -20.25 -4.41 19.32
CA LEU A 94 -21.21 -5.49 19.20
C LEU A 94 -20.97 -6.28 17.91
N GLY A 95 -20.62 -5.59 16.82
CA GLY A 95 -20.32 -6.18 15.52
C GLY A 95 -19.08 -7.07 15.54
N ASP A 96 -18.08 -6.68 16.33
CA ASP A 96 -16.89 -7.50 16.58
C ASP A 96 -17.23 -8.83 17.28
N LEU A 97 -18.32 -8.91 18.06
CA LEU A 97 -18.70 -10.09 18.84
C LEU A 97 -19.75 -10.99 18.18
N ILE A 98 -20.81 -10.40 17.62
CA ILE A 98 -21.89 -11.18 17.00
C ILE A 98 -21.69 -11.39 15.49
N GLY A 99 -20.65 -10.78 14.91
CA GLY A 99 -20.33 -10.83 13.48
C GLY A 99 -20.88 -9.62 12.72
N THR A 100 -20.04 -9.04 11.86
CA THR A 100 -20.35 -7.82 11.09
C THR A 100 -21.54 -8.01 10.14
N LYS A 101 -21.67 -9.19 9.52
CA LYS A 101 -22.81 -9.54 8.66
C LYS A 101 -24.15 -9.50 9.41
N ARG A 102 -24.22 -10.17 10.57
CA ARG A 102 -25.47 -10.27 11.35
C ARG A 102 -25.89 -8.91 11.86
N LEU A 103 -24.92 -8.12 12.33
CA LEU A 103 -25.21 -6.78 12.81
C LEU A 103 -25.65 -5.85 11.67
N PHE A 104 -25.03 -5.92 10.50
CA PHE A 104 -25.44 -5.14 9.34
C PHE A 104 -26.87 -5.48 8.92
N ILE A 105 -27.17 -6.77 8.70
CA ILE A 105 -28.51 -7.22 8.26
C ILE A 105 -29.56 -6.92 9.32
N GLY A 106 -29.26 -7.19 10.60
CA GLY A 106 -30.16 -6.90 11.71
C GLY A 106 -30.42 -5.40 11.87
N GLY A 107 -29.39 -4.57 11.71
CA GLY A 107 -29.50 -3.12 11.72
C GLY A 107 -30.36 -2.58 10.57
N ILE A 108 -30.13 -3.05 9.33
CA ILE A 108 -30.96 -2.67 8.17
C ILE A 108 -32.40 -3.16 8.35
N ALA A 109 -32.62 -4.39 8.82
CA ALA A 109 -33.97 -4.90 9.09
C ALA A 109 -34.73 -4.05 10.11
N LEU A 110 -34.08 -3.68 11.22
CA LEU A 110 -34.65 -2.80 12.23
C LEU A 110 -34.93 -1.40 11.67
N PHE A 111 -33.98 -0.84 10.92
CA PHE A 111 -34.12 0.46 10.27
C PHE A 111 -35.30 0.46 9.30
N THR A 112 -35.43 -0.56 8.46
CA THR A 112 -36.51 -0.67 7.46
C THR A 112 -37.87 -0.88 8.11
N ALA A 113 -37.98 -1.72 9.13
CA ALA A 113 -39.22 -1.91 9.89
C ALA A 113 -39.64 -0.62 10.62
N ALA A 114 -38.68 0.11 11.19
CA ALA A 114 -38.94 1.39 11.82
C ALA A 114 -39.34 2.47 10.78
N SER A 115 -38.74 2.45 9.58
CA SER A 115 -39.12 3.35 8.48
C SER A 115 -40.56 3.09 8.03
N LEU A 116 -41.00 1.82 7.95
CA LEU A 116 -42.40 1.48 7.73
C LEU A 116 -43.31 2.08 8.81
N ALA A 117 -42.93 1.97 10.08
CA ALA A 117 -43.68 2.56 11.19
C ALA A 117 -43.73 4.10 11.11
N CYS A 118 -42.65 4.77 10.69
CA CYS A 118 -42.64 6.22 10.43
C CYS A 118 -43.62 6.60 9.31
N GLY A 119 -43.63 5.85 8.21
CA GLY A 119 -44.56 6.08 7.09
C GLY A 119 -46.02 5.73 7.40
N LEU A 120 -46.29 4.98 8.47
CA LEU A 120 -47.64 4.68 8.96
C LEU A 120 -48.04 5.56 10.16
N ALA A 121 -47.20 6.52 10.56
CA ALA A 121 -47.41 7.29 11.77
C ALA A 121 -48.62 8.21 11.65
N GLN A 122 -49.60 8.02 12.53
CA GLN A 122 -50.80 8.87 12.64
C GLN A 122 -50.74 9.87 13.80
N SER A 123 -49.70 9.79 14.63
CA SER A 123 -49.48 10.71 15.75
C SER A 123 -48.01 11.10 15.88
N ARG A 124 -47.78 12.26 16.51
CA ARG A 124 -46.44 12.76 16.80
C ARG A 124 -45.62 11.80 17.66
N GLU A 125 -46.25 11.15 18.65
CA GLU A 125 -45.59 10.21 19.56
C GLU A 125 -45.16 8.94 18.81
N MET A 126 -46.02 8.43 17.93
CA MET A 126 -45.71 7.27 17.10
C MET A 126 -44.54 7.58 16.15
N LEU A 127 -44.54 8.75 15.51
CA LEU A 127 -43.45 9.16 14.62
C LEU A 127 -42.13 9.29 15.38
N ILE A 128 -42.12 9.96 16.54
CA ILE A 128 -40.91 10.13 17.36
C ILE A 128 -40.37 8.78 17.84
N ALA A 129 -41.24 7.89 18.32
CA ALA A 129 -40.84 6.55 18.78
C ALA A 129 -40.27 5.71 17.63
N ALA A 130 -40.92 5.73 16.46
CA ALA A 130 -40.42 5.04 15.27
C ALA A 130 -39.08 5.61 14.80
N ARG A 131 -38.89 6.93 14.80
CA ARG A 131 -37.60 7.59 14.49
C ARG A 131 -36.49 7.18 15.45
N PHE A 132 -36.81 7.00 16.73
CA PHE A 132 -35.86 6.50 17.71
C PHE A 132 -35.37 5.10 17.36
N VAL A 133 -36.30 4.16 17.12
CA VAL A 133 -35.96 2.79 16.71
C VAL A 133 -35.22 2.78 15.36
N GLN A 134 -35.59 3.67 14.45
CA GLN A 134 -34.92 3.83 13.15
C GLN A 134 -33.46 4.25 13.33
N GLY A 135 -33.19 5.20 14.23
CA GLY A 135 -31.82 5.62 14.56
C GLY A 135 -31.01 4.51 15.21
N VAL A 136 -31.61 3.66 16.04
CA VAL A 136 -30.96 2.45 16.57
C VAL A 136 -30.56 1.51 15.43
N GLY A 137 -31.48 1.20 14.50
CA GLY A 137 -31.18 0.35 13.34
C GLY A 137 -30.06 0.92 12.46
N GLY A 138 -30.10 2.23 12.20
CA GLY A 138 -29.07 2.95 11.47
C GLY A 138 -27.70 2.86 12.15
N ALA A 139 -27.63 3.03 13.48
CA ALA A 139 -26.38 2.92 14.24
C ALA A 139 -25.74 1.53 14.07
N LEU A 140 -26.56 0.48 14.22
CA LEU A 140 -26.12 -0.92 14.14
C LEU A 140 -25.55 -1.23 12.75
N ALA A 141 -26.24 -0.81 11.69
CA ALA A 141 -25.80 -1.03 10.33
C ALA A 141 -24.55 -0.21 9.98
N ALA A 142 -24.56 1.10 10.23
CA ALA A 142 -23.49 2.01 9.83
C ALA A 142 -22.15 1.70 10.53
N ALA A 143 -22.18 1.21 11.77
CA ALA A 143 -20.97 0.95 12.56
C ALA A 143 -20.05 -0.12 11.96
N VAL A 144 -20.57 -1.06 11.17
CA VAL A 144 -19.80 -2.19 10.61
C VAL A 144 -19.52 -2.07 9.11
N VAL A 145 -20.12 -1.09 8.42
CA VAL A 145 -19.98 -0.92 6.95
C VAL A 145 -18.52 -0.84 6.53
N LEU A 146 -17.71 0.00 7.17
CA LEU A 146 -16.32 0.18 6.78
C LEU A 146 -15.49 -1.09 7.07
N SER A 147 -15.76 -1.77 8.17
CA SER A 147 -15.12 -3.05 8.51
C SER A 147 -15.44 -4.12 7.46
N ILE A 148 -16.69 -4.19 7.00
CA ILE A 148 -17.12 -5.08 5.92
C ILE A 148 -16.42 -4.72 4.60
N VAL A 149 -16.33 -3.43 4.26
CA VAL A 149 -15.64 -2.98 3.04
C VAL A 149 -14.15 -3.32 3.07
N VAL A 150 -13.47 -3.10 4.19
CA VAL A 150 -12.04 -3.44 4.33
C VAL A 150 -11.82 -4.94 4.25
N ALA A 151 -12.66 -5.74 4.88
CA ALA A 151 -12.54 -7.19 4.86
C ALA A 151 -12.83 -7.80 3.47
N MET A 152 -13.82 -7.28 2.75
CA MET A 152 -14.14 -7.74 1.39
C MET A 152 -13.04 -7.44 0.36
N PHE A 153 -12.20 -6.42 0.59
CA PHE A 153 -11.17 -5.95 -0.34
C PHE A 153 -9.78 -5.91 0.32
N PRO A 154 -9.07 -7.05 0.43
CA PRO A 154 -7.75 -7.11 1.07
C PRO A 154 -6.64 -6.44 0.25
N LYS A 155 -6.82 -6.24 -1.07
CA LYS A 155 -5.83 -5.58 -1.93
C LYS A 155 -5.90 -4.05 -1.74
N PRO A 156 -4.80 -3.34 -1.39
CA PRO A 156 -4.83 -1.91 -1.09
C PRO A 156 -5.45 -1.02 -2.18
N GLY A 157 -5.23 -1.37 -3.46
CA GLY A 157 -5.80 -0.64 -4.60
C GLY A 157 -7.30 -0.85 -4.80
N GLU A 158 -7.83 -2.04 -4.48
CA GLU A 158 -9.26 -2.33 -4.52
C GLU A 158 -9.95 -1.73 -3.30
N GLN A 159 -9.32 -1.86 -2.13
CA GLN A 159 -9.77 -1.27 -0.87
C GLN A 159 -9.92 0.25 -0.98
N ALA A 160 -8.92 0.95 -1.53
CA ALA A 160 -8.99 2.39 -1.75
C ALA A 160 -10.14 2.79 -2.68
N LYS A 161 -10.41 2.01 -3.74
CA LYS A 161 -11.55 2.23 -4.64
C LYS A 161 -12.88 1.98 -3.94
N ALA A 162 -12.99 0.92 -3.14
CA ALA A 162 -14.19 0.56 -2.43
C ALA A 162 -14.54 1.59 -1.33
N ILE A 163 -13.54 2.03 -0.55
CA ILE A 163 -13.65 3.13 0.40
C ILE A 163 -14.03 4.43 -0.32
N GLY A 164 -13.45 4.69 -1.49
CA GLY A 164 -13.80 5.82 -2.34
C GLY A 164 -15.26 5.79 -2.82
N MET A 165 -15.76 4.63 -3.24
CA MET A 165 -17.15 4.44 -3.65
C MET A 165 -18.13 4.61 -2.48
N TYR A 166 -17.82 4.02 -1.32
CA TYR A 166 -18.58 4.27 -0.09
C TYR A 166 -18.62 5.76 0.26
N SER A 167 -17.47 6.44 0.22
CA SER A 167 -17.38 7.88 0.51
C SER A 167 -18.17 8.73 -0.49
N LEU A 168 -18.17 8.35 -1.77
CA LEU A 168 -18.99 8.97 -2.80
C LEU A 168 -20.48 8.80 -2.50
N VAL A 169 -20.90 7.57 -2.16
CA VAL A 169 -22.29 7.25 -1.83
C VAL A 169 -22.76 8.02 -0.59
N SER A 170 -21.96 8.06 0.47
CA SER A 170 -22.28 8.82 1.68
C SER A 170 -22.35 10.33 1.45
N SER A 171 -21.57 10.88 0.50
CA SER A 171 -21.60 12.31 0.17
C SER A 171 -22.75 12.65 -0.80
N ALA A 172 -22.99 11.79 -1.80
CA ALA A 172 -24.05 11.98 -2.79
C ALA A 172 -25.44 11.73 -2.19
N GLY A 173 -25.56 10.80 -1.23
CA GLY A 173 -26.81 10.47 -0.56
C GLY A 173 -27.49 11.66 0.10
N ALA A 174 -26.72 12.56 0.71
CA ALA A 174 -27.28 13.75 1.35
C ALA A 174 -28.00 14.66 0.33
N ALA A 175 -27.36 14.91 -0.82
CA ALA A 175 -27.94 15.71 -1.91
C ALA A 175 -29.11 14.99 -2.59
N LEU A 176 -28.98 13.69 -2.85
CA LEU A 176 -30.05 12.86 -3.41
C LEU A 176 -31.27 12.82 -2.49
N GLY A 177 -31.08 12.76 -1.17
CA GLY A 177 -32.18 12.78 -0.21
C GLY A 177 -32.91 14.12 -0.16
N LEU A 178 -32.20 15.25 -0.27
CA LEU A 178 -32.85 16.57 -0.37
C LEU A 178 -33.69 16.70 -1.65
N ILE A 179 -33.14 16.34 -2.81
CA ILE A 179 -33.83 16.46 -4.11
C ILE A 179 -34.96 15.43 -4.22
N GLY A 180 -34.67 14.17 -3.90
CA GLY A 180 -35.64 13.08 -3.96
C GLY A 180 -36.75 13.26 -2.93
N GLY A 181 -36.40 13.68 -1.71
CA GLY A 181 -37.38 13.98 -0.66
C GLY A 181 -38.29 15.14 -1.02
N ALA A 182 -37.71 16.17 -1.63
CA ALA A 182 -38.49 17.27 -2.17
C ALA A 182 -39.51 16.78 -3.20
N ALA A 183 -39.04 16.08 -4.24
CA ALA A 183 -39.87 15.56 -5.31
C ALA A 183 -40.97 14.61 -4.81
N ILE A 184 -40.64 13.71 -3.87
CA ILE A 184 -41.60 12.73 -3.31
C ILE A 184 -42.66 13.43 -2.45
N THR A 185 -42.26 14.37 -1.60
CA THR A 185 -43.18 15.09 -0.71
C THR A 185 -44.17 15.92 -1.52
N GLU A 186 -43.69 16.55 -2.59
CA GLU A 186 -44.50 17.38 -3.47
C GLU A 186 -45.41 16.56 -4.41
N ALA A 187 -44.90 15.46 -4.97
CA ALA A 187 -45.65 14.66 -5.93
C ALA A 187 -46.72 13.76 -5.28
N VAL A 188 -46.50 13.30 -4.04
CA VAL A 188 -47.39 12.32 -3.40
C VAL A 188 -47.81 12.78 -2.01
N ASN A 189 -46.94 12.65 -1.01
CA ASN A 189 -47.07 13.20 0.35
C ASN A 189 -45.82 12.84 1.17
N TRP A 190 -45.73 13.38 2.39
CA TRP A 190 -44.57 13.19 3.27
C TRP A 190 -44.38 11.74 3.74
N HIS A 191 -45.40 10.89 3.84
CA HIS A 191 -45.24 9.50 4.32
C HIS A 191 -44.33 8.68 3.39
N TRP A 192 -44.36 8.97 2.08
CA TRP A 192 -43.57 8.28 1.08
C TRP A 192 -42.07 8.53 1.18
N VAL A 193 -41.64 9.58 1.90
CA VAL A 193 -40.21 9.79 2.19
C VAL A 193 -39.64 8.70 3.09
N PHE A 194 -40.49 7.99 3.84
CA PHE A 194 -40.10 6.82 4.64
C PHE A 194 -40.26 5.52 3.84
N PHE A 195 -41.31 5.39 3.03
CA PHE A 195 -41.53 4.19 2.21
C PHE A 195 -40.44 3.97 1.15
N VAL A 196 -39.73 5.00 0.71
CA VAL A 196 -38.59 4.86 -0.23
C VAL A 196 -37.48 3.94 0.31
N ASN A 197 -37.34 3.82 1.63
CA ASN A 197 -36.34 2.97 2.27
C ASN A 197 -36.73 1.47 2.25
N LEU A 198 -38.02 1.15 2.09
CA LEU A 198 -38.52 -0.24 2.07
C LEU A 198 -37.89 -1.09 0.97
N PRO A 199 -37.95 -0.71 -0.33
CA PRO A 199 -37.38 -1.52 -1.40
C PRO A 199 -35.85 -1.64 -1.27
N ILE A 200 -35.17 -0.56 -0.87
CA ILE A 200 -33.71 -0.55 -0.69
C ILE A 200 -33.30 -1.47 0.45
N GLY A 201 -33.99 -1.38 1.59
CA GLY A 201 -33.77 -2.22 2.76
C GLY A 201 -34.05 -3.69 2.50
N ALA A 202 -35.18 -4.02 1.86
CA ALA A 202 -35.52 -5.39 1.49
C ALA A 202 -34.47 -6.01 0.57
N LEU A 203 -34.02 -5.26 -0.44
CA LEU A 203 -32.97 -5.70 -1.36
C LEU A 203 -31.62 -5.89 -0.63
N ALA A 204 -31.26 -4.96 0.25
CA ALA A 204 -30.03 -5.03 1.03
C ALA A 204 -30.02 -6.21 2.01
N ILE A 205 -31.17 -6.53 2.62
CA ILE A 205 -31.34 -7.71 3.50
C ILE A 205 -31.23 -9.00 2.68
N LEU A 206 -31.98 -9.12 1.58
CA LEU A 206 -32.02 -10.33 0.75
C LEU A 206 -30.65 -10.62 0.13
N LEU A 207 -30.05 -9.61 -0.50
CA LEU A 207 -28.75 -9.75 -1.13
C LEU A 207 -27.63 -9.80 -0.09
N GLY A 208 -27.73 -9.07 1.02
CA GLY A 208 -26.73 -9.10 2.09
C GLY A 208 -26.66 -10.46 2.78
N ALA A 209 -27.81 -11.11 3.01
CA ALA A 209 -27.86 -12.48 3.54
C ALA A 209 -27.11 -13.47 2.63
N ARG A 210 -27.17 -13.26 1.31
CA ARG A 210 -26.54 -14.12 0.29
C ARG A 210 -25.08 -13.77 -0.02
N LEU A 211 -24.74 -12.48 -0.04
CA LEU A 211 -23.48 -11.94 -0.58
C LEU A 211 -22.49 -11.44 0.48
N LEU A 212 -22.88 -11.32 1.75
CA LEU A 212 -21.96 -11.03 2.85
C LEU A 212 -21.51 -12.33 3.53
N ASP A 213 -20.28 -12.37 3.99
CA ASP A 213 -19.72 -13.49 4.76
C ASP A 213 -19.82 -13.23 6.26
N ASP A 214 -20.06 -14.30 7.04
CA ASP A 214 -20.15 -14.22 8.49
C ASP A 214 -18.74 -14.32 9.08
N GLU A 215 -18.02 -13.20 9.08
CA GLU A 215 -16.69 -13.12 9.67
C GLU A 215 -16.80 -13.09 11.19
N ARG A 216 -16.41 -14.19 11.83
CA ARG A 216 -16.30 -14.28 13.29
C ARG A 216 -14.90 -13.86 13.75
N GLU A 217 -14.79 -12.68 14.32
CA GLU A 217 -13.70 -12.40 15.26
C GLU A 217 -14.07 -12.99 16.61
N ALA A 218 -13.62 -14.22 16.87
CA ALA A 218 -13.62 -14.74 18.22
C ALA A 218 -12.60 -13.94 19.06
N GLY A 219 -13.02 -12.80 19.59
CA GLY A 219 -12.30 -12.03 20.61
C GLY A 219 -12.95 -12.24 21.97
N GLU A 220 -12.22 -12.82 22.93
CA GLU A 220 -12.64 -13.10 24.32
C GLU A 220 -12.94 -11.83 25.18
N ARG A 221 -13.16 -10.66 24.57
CA ARG A 221 -13.27 -9.37 25.28
C ARG A 221 -14.72 -8.86 25.24
N GLY A 222 -15.40 -8.91 26.39
CA GLY A 222 -16.79 -8.47 26.57
C GLY A 222 -17.05 -6.96 26.36
N ILE A 223 -18.32 -6.57 26.24
CA ILE A 223 -18.80 -5.21 25.92
C ILE A 223 -19.15 -4.41 27.18
N ASP A 224 -18.87 -3.11 27.18
CA ASP A 224 -19.44 -2.17 28.16
C ASP A 224 -20.83 -1.67 27.73
N ALA A 225 -21.83 -2.55 27.82
CA ALA A 225 -23.23 -2.22 27.53
C ALA A 225 -23.79 -1.14 28.48
N ILE A 226 -23.37 -1.17 29.75
CA ILE A 226 -23.76 -0.17 30.76
C ILE A 226 -23.27 1.22 30.34
N GLY A 227 -22.01 1.34 29.91
CA GLY A 227 -21.47 2.58 29.37
C GLY A 227 -22.27 3.12 28.18
N ALA A 228 -22.70 2.24 27.27
CA ALA A 228 -23.52 2.62 26.11
C ALA A 228 -24.88 3.20 26.52
N VAL A 229 -25.55 2.54 27.46
CA VAL A 229 -26.83 3.02 28.00
C VAL A 229 -26.65 4.37 28.70
N LEU A 230 -25.60 4.52 29.52
CA LEU A 230 -25.34 5.77 30.25
C LEU A 230 -25.10 6.96 29.31
N ILE A 231 -24.26 6.80 28.28
CA ILE A 231 -23.98 7.91 27.35
C ILE A 231 -25.20 8.23 26.47
N THR A 232 -25.94 7.22 26.03
CA THR A 232 -27.15 7.42 25.21
C THR A 232 -28.24 8.12 26.03
N ALA A 233 -28.49 7.65 27.26
CA ALA A 233 -29.44 8.27 28.17
C ALA A 233 -29.03 9.70 28.53
N CYS A 234 -27.74 9.95 28.76
CA CYS A 234 -27.20 11.29 28.99
C CYS A 234 -27.52 12.23 27.81
N LEU A 235 -27.22 11.80 26.57
CA LEU A 235 -27.44 12.64 25.39
C LEU A 235 -28.92 12.88 25.11
N MET A 236 -29.75 11.84 25.25
CA MET A 236 -31.20 11.97 25.16
C MET A 236 -31.74 12.97 26.16
N LEU A 237 -31.31 12.86 27.43
CA LEU A 237 -31.78 13.74 28.49
C LEU A 237 -31.26 15.17 28.32
N ALA A 238 -30.01 15.34 27.89
CA ALA A 238 -29.43 16.66 27.61
C ALA A 238 -30.20 17.37 26.50
N VAL A 239 -30.37 16.73 25.34
CA VAL A 239 -31.16 17.29 24.24
C VAL A 239 -32.61 17.50 24.65
N TYR A 240 -33.19 16.56 25.41
CA TYR A 240 -34.54 16.71 25.93
C TYR A 240 -34.70 17.98 26.75
N THR A 241 -33.77 18.19 27.68
CA THR A 241 -33.77 19.36 28.55
C THR A 241 -33.63 20.65 27.74
N ILE A 242 -32.77 20.68 26.71
CA ILE A 242 -32.52 21.85 25.85
C ILE A 242 -33.72 22.20 24.96
N VAL A 243 -34.45 21.20 24.45
CA VAL A 243 -35.63 21.45 23.62
C VAL A 243 -36.83 21.84 24.50
N GLN A 244 -36.97 21.20 25.66
CA GLN A 244 -38.14 21.41 26.54
C GLN A 244 -38.07 22.67 27.40
N THR A 245 -36.92 23.35 27.47
CA THR A 245 -36.76 24.66 28.17
C THR A 245 -37.70 25.74 27.64
N SER A 246 -38.20 25.60 26.40
CA SER A 246 -39.19 26.48 25.78
C SER A 246 -40.64 26.22 26.25
N GLY A 247 -40.90 25.17 27.03
CA GLY A 247 -42.24 24.80 27.52
C GLY A 247 -42.48 25.04 29.01
N SER A 248 -43.74 24.88 29.45
CA SER A 248 -44.34 25.16 30.77
C SER A 248 -43.72 24.46 32.01
N GLY A 249 -42.54 23.85 31.90
CA GLY A 249 -41.92 23.01 32.93
C GLY A 249 -41.23 23.76 34.09
N GLY A 250 -41.00 25.06 33.98
CA GLY A 250 -40.36 25.88 35.02
C GLY A 250 -38.85 25.63 35.19
N ALA A 251 -38.12 26.66 35.65
CA ALA A 251 -36.66 26.61 35.80
C ALA A 251 -36.18 25.45 36.69
N ALA A 252 -36.94 25.10 37.74
CA ALA A 252 -36.59 24.01 38.65
C ALA A 252 -36.53 22.64 37.97
N ARG A 253 -37.46 22.33 37.05
CA ARG A 253 -37.46 21.07 36.29
C ARG A 253 -36.29 21.02 35.32
N THR A 254 -35.99 22.12 34.65
CA THR A 254 -34.83 22.23 33.75
C THR A 254 -33.52 22.01 34.50
N TRP A 255 -33.33 22.65 35.66
CA TRP A 255 -32.16 22.44 36.50
C TRP A 255 -32.07 21.00 37.03
N ALA A 256 -33.19 20.39 37.41
CA ALA A 256 -33.23 18.99 37.83
C ALA A 256 -32.82 18.03 36.71
N LEU A 257 -33.38 18.17 35.51
CA LEU A 257 -33.05 17.32 34.35
C LEU A 257 -31.60 17.53 33.89
N THR A 258 -31.11 18.78 33.94
CA THR A 258 -29.70 19.10 33.70
C THR A 258 -28.81 18.40 34.73
N GLY A 259 -29.18 18.45 36.02
CA GLY A 259 -28.48 17.75 37.09
C GLY A 259 -28.40 16.25 36.85
N VAL A 260 -29.52 15.62 36.47
CA VAL A 260 -29.55 14.19 36.12
C VAL A 260 -28.69 13.89 34.88
N SER A 261 -28.71 14.73 33.86
CA SER A 261 -27.86 14.56 32.68
C SER A 261 -26.37 14.64 33.04
N VAL A 262 -25.98 15.56 33.93
CA VAL A 262 -24.61 15.67 34.45
C VAL A 262 -24.24 14.45 35.28
N LEU A 263 -25.17 13.93 36.09
CA LEU A 263 -24.97 12.69 36.85
C LEU A 263 -24.78 11.47 35.94
N LEU A 264 -25.56 11.36 34.86
CA LEU A 264 -25.39 10.28 33.87
C LEU A 264 -24.04 10.37 33.15
N LEU A 265 -23.60 11.59 32.80
CA LEU A 265 -22.27 11.81 32.23
C LEU A 265 -21.17 11.44 33.24
N ALA A 266 -21.30 11.85 34.50
CA ALA A 266 -20.35 11.52 35.55
C ALA A 266 -20.29 10.00 35.78
N ALA A 267 -21.44 9.33 35.83
CA ALA A 267 -21.55 7.88 35.94
C ALA A 267 -20.90 7.18 34.74
N PHE A 268 -21.10 7.68 33.52
CA PHE A 268 -20.42 7.20 32.32
C PHE A 268 -18.89 7.33 32.45
N LEU A 269 -18.38 8.51 32.83
CA LEU A 269 -16.95 8.74 32.98
C LEU A 269 -16.32 7.87 34.07
N ILE A 270 -17.01 7.67 35.20
CA ILE A 270 -16.58 6.75 36.27
C ILE A 270 -16.56 5.32 35.75
N ARG A 271 -17.61 4.90 35.03
CA ARG A 271 -17.69 3.58 34.41
C ARG A 271 -16.58 3.35 33.40
N GLN A 272 -16.26 4.32 32.54
CA GLN A 272 -15.14 4.23 31.59
C GLN A 272 -13.78 4.13 32.29
N ARG A 273 -13.62 4.63 33.53
CA ARG A 273 -12.39 4.46 34.32
C ARG A 273 -12.25 3.07 34.93
N THR A 274 -13.36 2.43 35.30
CA THR A 274 -13.37 1.16 36.05
C THR A 274 -13.67 -0.07 35.19
N ALA A 275 -14.21 0.12 33.98
CA ALA A 275 -14.55 -0.98 33.08
C ALA A 275 -13.30 -1.73 32.60
N ARG A 276 -13.37 -3.07 32.58
CA ARG A 276 -12.33 -3.93 31.99
C ARG A 276 -12.17 -3.67 30.49
N ASN A 277 -13.27 -3.40 29.78
CA ASN A 277 -13.31 -3.11 28.35
C ASN A 277 -14.12 -1.83 28.08
N PRO A 278 -13.56 -0.63 28.30
CA PRO A 278 -14.28 0.63 28.10
C PRO A 278 -14.60 0.89 26.61
N LEU A 279 -15.72 1.55 26.34
CA LEU A 279 -16.09 2.05 25.01
C LEU A 279 -15.10 3.12 24.54
N VAL A 280 -14.72 4.04 25.44
CA VAL A 280 -13.75 5.12 25.17
C VAL A 280 -12.74 5.18 26.31
N PRO A 281 -11.51 4.66 26.14
CA PRO A 281 -10.48 4.77 27.16
C PRO A 281 -10.11 6.24 27.35
N LEU A 282 -10.28 6.76 28.58
CA LEU A 282 -10.09 8.18 28.89
C LEU A 282 -8.66 8.69 28.66
N SER A 283 -7.69 7.79 28.53
CA SER A 283 -6.30 8.13 28.14
C SER A 283 -6.23 8.87 26.81
N ILE A 284 -7.19 8.65 25.90
CA ILE A 284 -7.23 9.30 24.58
C ILE A 284 -7.37 10.83 24.68
N PHE A 285 -8.11 11.31 25.69
CA PHE A 285 -8.34 12.74 25.90
C PHE A 285 -7.13 13.48 26.49
N ARG A 286 -6.07 12.75 26.90
CA ARG A 286 -4.79 13.37 27.30
C ARG A 286 -4.06 13.99 26.10
N ALA A 287 -4.33 13.52 24.88
CA ALA A 287 -3.76 14.10 23.67
C ALA A 287 -4.45 15.43 23.35
N ARG A 288 -3.75 16.55 23.58
CA ARG A 288 -4.30 17.91 23.40
C ARG A 288 -4.89 18.15 22.01
N ASN A 289 -4.22 17.70 20.95
CA ASN A 289 -4.72 17.86 19.57
C ASN A 289 -5.97 17.02 19.32
N VAL A 290 -6.08 15.81 19.88
CA VAL A 290 -7.27 14.95 19.75
C VAL A 290 -8.47 15.61 20.42
N SER A 291 -8.33 16.04 21.67
CA SER A 291 -9.41 16.70 22.43
C SER A 291 -9.80 18.03 21.81
N ALA A 292 -8.81 18.86 21.45
CA ALA A 292 -9.07 20.18 20.86
C ALA A 292 -9.71 20.06 19.48
N ALA A 293 -9.21 19.19 18.59
CA ALA A 293 -9.79 19.04 17.26
C ALA A 293 -11.17 18.39 17.28
N ASN A 294 -11.45 17.45 18.19
CA ASN A 294 -12.82 16.96 18.41
C ASN A 294 -13.74 18.09 18.90
N LEU A 295 -13.29 18.93 19.83
CA LEU A 295 -14.09 20.07 20.30
C LEU A 295 -14.30 21.13 19.21
N VAL A 296 -13.27 21.45 18.41
CA VAL A 296 -13.40 22.32 17.22
C VAL A 296 -14.42 21.71 16.25
N GLN A 297 -14.34 20.41 16.00
CA GLN A 297 -15.27 19.72 15.12
C GLN A 297 -16.70 19.77 15.67
N ALA A 298 -16.90 19.53 16.98
CA ALA A 298 -18.20 19.64 17.65
C ALA A 298 -18.80 21.04 17.47
N LEU A 299 -18.01 22.09 17.69
CA LEU A 299 -18.45 23.48 17.52
C LEU A 299 -18.74 23.81 16.05
N MET A 300 -17.92 23.32 15.12
CA MET A 300 -18.10 23.51 13.68
C MET A 300 -19.40 22.89 13.20
N VAL A 301 -19.67 21.63 13.56
CA VAL A 301 -20.90 20.93 13.15
C VAL A 301 -22.14 21.46 13.88
N ALA A 302 -22.00 21.87 15.14
CA ALA A 302 -23.07 22.53 15.89
C ALA A 302 -23.46 23.86 15.23
N GLY A 303 -22.49 24.70 14.86
CA GLY A 303 -22.75 25.96 14.16
C GLY A 303 -23.37 25.76 12.77
N MET A 304 -22.91 24.75 12.03
CA MET A 304 -23.46 24.41 10.71
C MET A 304 -24.85 23.78 10.74
N SER A 305 -25.27 23.19 11.86
CA SER A 305 -26.58 22.52 11.94
C SER A 305 -27.76 23.45 11.63
N GLY A 306 -27.67 24.73 12.02
CA GLY A 306 -28.68 25.74 11.71
C GLY A 306 -28.86 25.97 10.21
N MET A 307 -27.81 25.83 9.40
CA MET A 307 -27.88 25.99 7.94
C MET A 307 -28.86 25.00 7.31
N PHE A 308 -28.82 23.74 7.73
CA PHE A 308 -29.65 22.69 7.12
C PHE A 308 -31.10 22.77 7.56
N PHE A 309 -31.36 22.97 8.86
CA PHE A 309 -32.73 23.00 9.38
C PHE A 309 -33.35 24.40 9.27
N LEU A 310 -32.75 25.41 9.90
CA LEU A 310 -33.29 26.78 9.90
C LEU A 310 -33.18 27.45 8.53
N GLY A 311 -32.13 27.12 7.76
CA GLY A 311 -32.00 27.61 6.38
C GLY A 311 -33.09 27.05 5.47
N ALA A 312 -33.44 25.76 5.59
CA ALA A 312 -34.57 25.19 4.85
C ALA A 312 -35.90 25.84 5.27
N LEU A 313 -36.12 26.05 6.58
CA LEU A 313 -37.31 26.74 7.06
C LEU A 313 -37.38 28.20 6.59
N TYR A 314 -36.27 28.92 6.54
CA TYR A 314 -36.21 30.28 5.98
C TYR A 314 -36.58 30.29 4.49
N LEU A 315 -36.00 29.39 3.70
CA LEU A 315 -36.30 29.28 2.27
C LEU A 315 -37.79 28.97 2.02
N GLN A 316 -38.40 28.10 2.83
CA GLN A 316 -39.80 27.69 2.65
C GLN A 316 -40.80 28.67 3.29
N GLN A 317 -40.59 29.08 4.54
CA GLN A 317 -41.58 29.86 5.31
C GLN A 317 -41.44 31.37 5.10
N VAL A 318 -40.23 31.87 4.82
CA VAL A 318 -39.97 33.30 4.61
C VAL A 318 -39.92 33.63 3.13
N LEU A 319 -39.04 32.97 2.37
CA LEU A 319 -38.89 33.19 0.93
C LEU A 319 -39.97 32.51 0.08
N ARG A 320 -40.81 31.66 0.70
CA ARG A 320 -41.93 30.97 0.05
C ARG A 320 -41.52 30.14 -1.17
N LEU A 321 -40.28 29.65 -1.19
CA LEU A 321 -39.81 28.73 -2.23
C LEU A 321 -40.56 27.41 -2.14
N SER A 322 -40.83 26.83 -3.30
CA SER A 322 -41.33 25.47 -3.39
C SER A 322 -40.32 24.47 -2.84
N VAL A 323 -40.83 23.29 -2.53
CA VAL A 323 -40.07 22.18 -1.97
C VAL A 323 -38.92 21.77 -2.90
N LEU A 324 -39.20 21.64 -4.21
CA LEU A 324 -38.19 21.35 -5.22
C LEU A 324 -37.12 22.45 -5.32
N GLU A 325 -37.52 23.72 -5.27
CA GLU A 325 -36.58 24.86 -5.29
C GLU A 325 -35.66 24.86 -4.07
N VAL A 326 -36.16 24.51 -2.89
CA VAL A 326 -35.32 24.35 -1.68
C VAL A 326 -34.33 23.21 -1.85
N GLY A 327 -34.74 22.08 -2.42
CA GLY A 327 -33.82 20.97 -2.76
C GLY A 327 -32.67 21.42 -3.67
N PHE A 328 -32.99 22.15 -4.75
CA PHE A 328 -31.97 22.73 -5.65
C PHE A 328 -31.11 23.80 -4.99
N ALA A 329 -31.67 24.58 -4.07
CA ALA A 329 -30.98 25.64 -3.36
C ALA A 329 -29.78 25.15 -2.52
N PHE A 330 -29.76 23.87 -2.10
CA PHE A 330 -28.64 23.27 -1.35
C PHE A 330 -27.59 22.57 -2.23
N VAL A 331 -27.85 22.36 -3.52
CA VAL A 331 -26.92 21.70 -4.46
C VAL A 331 -25.56 22.42 -4.56
N PRO A 332 -25.49 23.77 -4.61
CA PRO A 332 -24.22 24.49 -4.63
C PRO A 332 -23.35 24.19 -3.40
N THR A 333 -23.96 24.10 -2.21
CA THR A 333 -23.26 23.71 -0.98
C THR A 333 -22.69 22.31 -1.10
N ALA A 334 -23.50 21.32 -1.47
CA ALA A 334 -23.05 19.93 -1.60
C ALA A 334 -21.90 19.80 -2.62
N THR A 335 -22.01 20.51 -3.74
CA THR A 335 -20.98 20.54 -4.80
C THR A 335 -19.67 21.17 -4.29
N ALA A 336 -19.77 22.30 -3.56
CA ALA A 336 -18.61 22.95 -2.96
C ALA A 336 -17.93 22.04 -1.93
N VAL A 337 -18.69 21.37 -1.05
CA VAL A 337 -18.15 20.38 -0.10
C VAL A 337 -17.39 19.29 -0.86
N ALA A 338 -17.99 18.69 -1.89
CA ALA A 338 -17.38 17.60 -2.66
C ALA A 338 -16.09 18.04 -3.36
N ILE A 339 -16.11 19.16 -4.08
CA ILE A 339 -14.93 19.67 -4.80
C ILE A 339 -13.81 20.03 -3.82
N CYS A 340 -14.14 20.76 -2.76
CA CYS A 340 -13.15 21.23 -1.79
C CYS A 340 -12.54 20.08 -0.99
N SER A 341 -13.34 19.10 -0.56
CA SER A 341 -12.84 17.94 0.19
C SER A 341 -11.99 16.99 -0.65
N ILE A 342 -12.35 16.74 -1.91
CA ILE A 342 -11.64 15.79 -2.78
C ILE A 342 -10.39 16.42 -3.41
N LYS A 343 -10.48 17.68 -3.87
CA LYS A 343 -9.41 18.31 -4.65
C LYS A 343 -8.60 19.33 -3.86
N LEU A 344 -9.28 20.26 -3.18
CA LEU A 344 -8.63 21.45 -2.62
C LEU A 344 -7.92 21.14 -1.30
N ALA A 345 -8.63 20.53 -0.34
CA ALA A 345 -8.10 20.23 0.98
C ALA A 345 -6.84 19.34 0.91
N PRO A 346 -6.80 18.21 0.17
CA PRO A 346 -5.59 17.41 0.05
C PRO A 346 -4.44 18.16 -0.63
N LYS A 347 -4.74 19.00 -1.63
CA LYS A 347 -3.73 19.80 -2.34
C LYS A 347 -3.14 20.90 -1.47
N LEU A 348 -3.95 21.52 -0.60
CA LEU A 348 -3.50 22.52 0.37
C LEU A 348 -2.72 21.86 1.52
N MET A 349 -3.21 20.75 2.06
CA MET A 349 -2.54 20.01 3.14
C MET A 349 -1.20 19.38 2.71
N LYS A 350 -0.98 19.17 1.40
CA LYS A 350 0.34 18.83 0.84
C LYS A 350 1.35 19.98 0.90
N LYS A 351 0.90 21.24 0.98
CA LYS A 351 1.73 22.45 0.92
C LYS A 351 1.88 23.15 2.26
N VAL A 352 0.85 23.09 3.10
CA VAL A 352 0.75 23.77 4.39
C VAL A 352 0.11 22.87 5.43
N ASP A 353 0.33 23.15 6.71
CA ASP A 353 -0.19 22.36 7.82
C ASP A 353 -1.72 22.28 7.88
N ALA A 354 -2.27 21.17 8.38
CA ALA A 354 -3.71 20.96 8.53
C ALA A 354 -4.37 22.03 9.43
N ARG A 355 -3.68 22.51 10.48
CA ARG A 355 -4.17 23.64 11.29
C ARG A 355 -4.33 24.91 10.47
N THR A 356 -3.36 25.22 9.61
CA THR A 356 -3.36 26.41 8.75
C THR A 356 -4.43 26.31 7.66
N VAL A 357 -4.80 25.09 7.25
CA VAL A 357 -5.91 24.84 6.30
C VAL A 357 -7.27 24.91 6.99
N LEU A 358 -7.37 24.48 8.26
CA LEU A 358 -8.60 24.50 9.04
C LEU A 358 -9.12 25.92 9.31
N ILE A 359 -8.22 26.88 9.60
CA ILE A 359 -8.60 28.26 9.95
C ILE A 359 -9.38 28.95 8.81
N PRO A 360 -8.91 28.98 7.55
CA PRO A 360 -9.70 29.48 6.42
C PRO A 360 -11.04 28.77 6.25
N GLY A 361 -11.08 27.44 6.47
CA GLY A 361 -12.32 26.67 6.41
C GLY A 361 -13.35 27.16 7.45
N LEU A 362 -12.94 27.34 8.69
CA LEU A 362 -13.80 27.88 9.76
C LEU A 362 -14.19 29.35 9.51
N LEU A 363 -13.28 30.16 8.96
CA LEU A 363 -13.59 31.55 8.57
C LEU A 363 -14.67 31.61 7.48
N CYS A 364 -14.62 30.72 6.50
CA CYS A 364 -15.68 30.59 5.49
C CYS A 364 -17.02 30.21 6.14
N ILE A 365 -17.03 29.33 7.15
CA ILE A 365 -18.25 28.98 7.89
C ILE A 365 -18.79 30.19 8.66
N VAL A 366 -17.94 30.91 9.39
CA VAL A 366 -18.34 32.14 10.11
C VAL A 366 -18.90 33.17 9.14
N ALA A 367 -18.21 33.43 8.02
CA ALA A 367 -18.66 34.39 7.02
C ALA A 367 -20.01 33.98 6.40
N GLY A 368 -20.19 32.70 6.08
CA GLY A 368 -21.46 32.20 5.55
C GLY A 368 -22.61 32.31 6.55
N LEU A 369 -22.39 31.97 7.82
CA LEU A 369 -23.41 32.11 8.87
C LEU A 369 -23.74 33.59 9.15
N LEU A 370 -22.76 34.49 9.12
CA LEU A 370 -22.98 35.94 9.28
C LEU A 370 -23.71 36.56 8.08
N LEU A 371 -23.53 36.02 6.87
CA LEU A 371 -24.33 36.44 5.72
C LEU A 371 -25.78 35.97 5.87
N LEU A 372 -26.01 34.73 6.28
CA LEU A 372 -27.36 34.23 6.57
C LEU A 372 -28.03 34.99 7.72
N SER A 373 -27.28 35.44 8.73
CA SER A 373 -27.81 36.26 9.81
C SER A 373 -28.22 37.66 9.37
N ARG A 374 -27.99 38.04 8.11
CA ARG A 374 -28.40 39.32 7.50
C ARG A 374 -29.44 39.13 6.39
N ALA A 375 -29.88 37.90 6.13
CA ALA A 375 -30.80 37.59 5.04
C ALA A 375 -32.18 38.25 5.29
N PRO A 376 -32.65 39.18 4.44
CA PRO A 376 -33.85 39.97 4.74
C PRO A 376 -35.14 39.16 4.58
N ALA A 377 -36.23 39.58 5.21
CA ALA A 377 -37.52 38.88 5.12
C ALA A 377 -38.12 38.82 3.69
N GLY A 378 -37.67 39.70 2.79
CA GLY A 378 -37.99 39.70 1.36
C GLY A 378 -36.75 39.50 0.47
N GLY A 379 -35.78 38.71 0.93
CA GLY A 379 -34.49 38.54 0.24
C GLY A 379 -34.56 37.83 -1.10
N ASN A 380 -33.46 37.92 -1.85
CA ASN A 380 -33.26 37.19 -3.10
C ASN A 380 -32.30 36.02 -2.86
N TYR A 381 -32.65 34.82 -3.32
CA TYR A 381 -31.79 33.64 -3.16
C TYR A 381 -30.38 33.85 -3.70
N PHE A 382 -30.22 34.42 -4.89
CA PHE A 382 -28.91 34.58 -5.53
C PHE A 382 -28.03 35.63 -4.86
N ALA A 383 -28.62 36.68 -4.28
CA ALA A 383 -27.88 37.77 -3.64
C ALA A 383 -27.61 37.49 -2.15
N ASP A 384 -28.61 36.98 -1.43
CA ASP A 384 -28.57 36.92 0.04
C ASP A 384 -28.23 35.51 0.57
N VAL A 385 -28.55 34.45 -0.17
CA VAL A 385 -28.45 33.06 0.32
C VAL A 385 -27.35 32.27 -0.38
N LEU A 386 -27.28 32.31 -1.72
CA LEU A 386 -26.32 31.54 -2.52
C LEU A 386 -24.85 31.81 -2.13
N PRO A 387 -24.40 33.06 -1.93
CA PRO A 387 -23.02 33.32 -1.52
C PRO A 387 -22.69 32.68 -0.17
N ALA A 388 -23.65 32.72 0.76
CA ALA A 388 -23.52 32.09 2.06
C ALA A 388 -23.46 30.55 1.96
N MET A 389 -24.34 29.96 1.14
CA MET A 389 -24.39 28.51 0.87
C MET A 389 -23.07 27.98 0.28
N VAL A 390 -22.46 28.72 -0.65
CA VAL A 390 -21.16 28.36 -1.25
C VAL A 390 -20.03 28.47 -0.23
N LEU A 391 -19.99 29.57 0.55
CA LEU A 391 -18.98 29.74 1.60
C LEU A 391 -19.06 28.64 2.67
N LEU A 392 -20.27 28.28 3.09
CA LEU A 392 -20.48 27.18 4.03
C LEU A 392 -20.02 25.84 3.46
N GLY A 393 -20.28 25.59 2.17
CA GLY A 393 -19.81 24.38 1.49
C GLY A 393 -18.29 24.31 1.34
N ILE A 394 -17.63 25.40 0.97
CA ILE A 394 -16.16 25.50 0.94
C ILE A 394 -15.60 25.27 2.35
N GLY A 395 -16.18 25.93 3.34
CA GLY A 395 -15.77 25.85 4.73
C GLY A 395 -15.85 24.44 5.30
N ALA A 396 -16.97 23.74 5.07
CA ALA A 396 -17.11 22.33 5.40
C ALA A 396 -16.14 21.43 4.63
N GLY A 397 -16.04 21.60 3.31
CA GLY A 397 -15.19 20.77 2.45
C GLY A 397 -13.70 20.88 2.80
N ILE A 398 -13.26 22.02 3.32
CA ILE A 398 -11.88 22.23 3.80
C ILE A 398 -11.74 21.85 5.28
N GLY A 399 -12.70 22.25 6.11
CA GLY A 399 -12.66 22.11 7.57
C GLY A 399 -12.73 20.66 8.04
N TYR A 400 -13.65 19.86 7.47
CA TYR A 400 -13.82 18.46 7.89
C TYR A 400 -12.56 17.60 7.69
N PRO A 401 -11.94 17.53 6.49
CA PRO A 401 -10.74 16.74 6.29
C PRO A 401 -9.56 17.26 7.13
N SER A 402 -9.47 18.58 7.34
CA SER A 402 -8.39 19.18 8.12
C SER A 402 -8.50 18.81 9.60
N ALA A 403 -9.70 18.92 10.19
CA ALA A 403 -9.96 18.50 11.57
C ALA A 403 -9.68 17.00 11.78
N LEU A 404 -10.13 16.16 10.85
CA LEU A 404 -9.86 14.72 10.87
C LEU A 404 -8.36 14.43 10.79
N THR A 405 -7.63 15.12 9.90
CA THR A 405 -6.17 14.99 9.78
C THR A 405 -5.48 15.36 11.09
N ILE A 406 -5.88 16.45 11.75
CA ILE A 406 -5.29 16.86 13.04
C ILE A 406 -5.51 15.80 14.14
N VAL A 407 -6.68 15.13 14.15
CA VAL A 407 -6.94 14.04 15.11
C VAL A 407 -6.08 12.81 14.83
N LEU A 408 -5.82 12.52 13.54
CA LEU A 408 -5.14 11.31 13.08
C LEU A 408 -3.62 11.44 12.96
N VAL A 409 -3.06 12.65 12.96
CA VAL A 409 -1.62 12.92 12.73
C VAL A 409 -0.69 12.09 13.62
N ASP A 410 -1.05 11.88 14.91
CA ASP A 410 -0.25 11.08 15.86
C ASP A 410 -0.95 9.75 16.23
N ALA A 411 -1.83 9.23 15.37
CA ALA A 411 -2.61 8.04 15.66
C ALA A 411 -1.83 6.77 15.33
N THR A 412 -1.55 5.96 16.37
CA THR A 412 -1.07 4.58 16.19
C THR A 412 -2.15 3.74 15.52
N THR A 413 -1.77 2.66 14.85
CA THR A 413 -2.69 1.76 14.15
C THR A 413 -3.70 1.06 15.06
N SER A 414 -3.37 0.86 16.35
CA SER A 414 -4.30 0.39 17.39
C SER A 414 -5.35 1.44 17.78
N ASP A 415 -4.99 2.73 17.75
CA ASP A 415 -5.84 3.81 18.25
C ASP A 415 -6.52 4.59 17.12
N ARG A 416 -6.11 4.35 15.87
CA ARG A 416 -6.64 5.02 14.67
C ARG A 416 -8.14 4.77 14.50
N GLY A 417 -8.58 3.52 14.69
CA GLY A 417 -9.99 3.16 14.68
C GLY A 417 -10.80 3.86 15.79
N LEU A 418 -10.25 3.92 17.00
CA LEU A 418 -10.88 4.60 18.13
C LEU A 418 -10.94 6.13 17.94
N ARG A 419 -9.85 6.76 17.48
CA ARG A 419 -9.77 8.20 17.20
C ARG A 419 -10.69 8.62 16.07
N SER A 420 -10.73 7.82 14.99
CA SER A 420 -11.69 8.01 13.89
C SER A 420 -13.13 7.80 14.35
N GLY A 421 -13.39 6.79 15.18
CA GLY A 421 -14.68 6.55 15.79
C GLY A 421 -15.17 7.71 16.67
N LEU A 422 -14.27 8.32 17.46
CA LEU A 422 -14.57 9.49 18.28
C LEU A 422 -14.95 10.72 17.43
N VAL A 423 -14.21 10.94 16.33
CA VAL A 423 -14.50 12.01 15.35
C VAL A 423 -15.87 11.79 14.71
N ASN A 424 -16.15 10.56 14.27
CA ASN A 424 -17.43 10.24 13.66
C ASN A 424 -18.59 10.44 14.65
N THR A 425 -18.41 9.97 15.89
CA THR A 425 -19.37 10.18 16.99
C THR A 425 -19.64 11.66 17.24
N THR A 426 -18.57 12.48 17.25
CA THR A 426 -18.69 13.95 17.38
C THR A 426 -19.42 14.57 16.20
N GLN A 427 -19.18 14.08 14.98
CA GLN A 427 -19.87 14.52 13.76
C GLN A 427 -21.37 14.25 13.80
N GLN A 428 -21.83 13.19 14.49
CA GLN A 428 -23.24 12.86 14.57
C GLN A 428 -23.94 13.51 15.77
N ILE A 429 -23.29 13.55 16.94
CA ILE A 429 -23.90 14.13 18.15
C ILE A 429 -23.87 15.66 18.10
N GLY A 430 -22.80 16.25 17.58
CA GLY A 430 -22.61 17.70 17.55
C GLY A 430 -23.74 18.47 16.85
N PRO A 431 -24.23 18.04 15.66
CA PRO A 431 -25.38 18.67 15.02
C PRO A 431 -26.66 18.61 15.85
N ALA A 432 -26.93 17.51 16.56
CA ALA A 432 -28.15 17.37 17.37
C ALA A 432 -28.16 18.35 18.55
N VAL A 433 -27.04 18.41 19.30
CA VAL A 433 -26.88 19.36 20.42
C VAL A 433 -26.88 20.80 19.91
N GLY A 434 -26.15 21.07 18.84
CA GLY A 434 -26.12 22.39 18.20
C GLY A 434 -27.50 22.83 17.74
N LEU A 435 -28.20 21.97 17.00
CA LEU A 435 -29.53 22.25 16.50
C LEU A 435 -30.53 22.48 17.62
N ALA A 436 -30.48 21.71 18.70
CA ALA A 436 -31.34 21.93 19.86
C ALA A 436 -31.12 23.33 20.45
N ILE A 437 -29.87 23.78 20.62
CA ILE A 437 -29.57 25.13 21.11
C ILE A 437 -30.05 26.20 20.11
N LEU A 438 -29.71 26.04 18.84
CA LEU A 438 -30.03 27.01 17.79
C LEU A 438 -31.55 27.13 17.55
N ALA A 439 -32.26 26.01 17.51
CA ALA A 439 -33.71 25.97 17.33
C ALA A 439 -34.45 26.56 18.54
N THR A 440 -34.01 26.24 19.78
CA THR A 440 -34.61 26.83 20.99
C THR A 440 -34.43 28.34 21.03
N VAL A 441 -33.23 28.85 20.71
CA VAL A 441 -32.97 30.30 20.66
C VAL A 441 -33.76 30.98 19.54
N ALA A 442 -33.88 30.33 18.38
CA ALA A 442 -34.72 30.85 17.29
C ALA A 442 -36.20 30.92 17.70
N ALA A 443 -36.74 29.83 18.26
CA ALA A 443 -38.13 29.72 18.66
C ALA A 443 -38.49 30.75 19.75
N ASP A 444 -37.71 30.84 20.83
CA ASP A 444 -37.93 31.80 21.92
C ASP A 444 -37.98 33.25 21.42
N ARG A 445 -37.06 33.60 20.50
CA ARG A 445 -37.03 34.92 19.88
C ARG A 445 -38.24 35.16 18.99
N THR A 446 -38.64 34.18 18.18
CA THR A 446 -39.81 34.27 17.31
C THR A 446 -41.09 34.42 18.13
N ASP A 447 -41.29 33.59 19.16
CA ASP A 447 -42.48 33.63 20.02
C ASP A 447 -42.60 34.95 20.77
N THR A 448 -41.47 35.49 21.26
CA THR A 448 -41.43 36.81 21.91
C THR A 448 -41.87 37.93 20.96
N LEU A 449 -41.47 37.87 19.69
CA LEU A 449 -41.82 38.90 18.69
C LEU A 449 -43.26 38.74 18.18
N LEU A 450 -43.73 37.51 18.00
CA LEU A 450 -45.14 37.21 17.71
C LEU A 450 -46.05 37.70 18.85
N GLY A 451 -45.66 37.47 20.10
CA GLY A 451 -46.37 37.98 21.29
C GLY A 451 -46.37 39.51 21.38
N ARG A 452 -45.47 40.20 20.69
CA ARG A 452 -45.43 41.66 20.54
C ARG A 452 -46.17 42.16 19.28
N GLY A 453 -46.85 41.28 18.55
CA GLY A 453 -47.66 41.61 17.38
C GLY A 453 -46.88 41.80 16.08
N GLN A 454 -45.62 41.36 15.98
CA GLN A 454 -44.90 41.44 14.71
C GLN A 454 -45.42 40.42 13.66
N PRO A 455 -45.36 40.75 12.35
CA PRO A 455 -45.70 39.81 11.29
C PRO A 455 -44.88 38.51 11.36
N ALA A 456 -45.51 37.37 11.10
CA ALA A 456 -44.86 36.06 11.21
C ALA A 456 -43.56 35.91 10.37
N PRO A 457 -43.46 36.39 9.12
CA PRO A 457 -42.21 36.30 8.36
C PRO A 457 -41.06 37.09 8.99
N GLU A 458 -41.35 38.25 9.58
CA GLU A 458 -40.34 39.09 10.25
C GLU A 458 -39.90 38.46 11.59
N ALA A 459 -40.84 37.94 12.36
CA ALA A 459 -40.56 37.26 13.62
C ALA A 459 -39.75 35.96 13.43
N LEU A 460 -40.05 35.18 12.38
CA LEU A 460 -39.29 33.98 12.01
C LEU A 460 -37.89 34.35 11.54
N THR A 461 -37.76 35.35 10.66
CA THR A 461 -36.47 35.82 10.15
C THR A 461 -35.56 36.29 11.29
N ALA A 462 -36.10 37.06 12.23
CA ALA A 462 -35.34 37.53 13.40
C ALA A 462 -34.89 36.38 14.33
N GLY A 463 -35.72 35.34 14.48
CA GLY A 463 -35.34 34.12 15.21
C GLY A 463 -34.20 33.37 14.52
N TYR A 464 -34.29 33.18 13.20
CA TYR A 464 -33.25 32.53 12.41
C TYR A 464 -31.95 33.34 12.38
N HIS A 465 -32.02 34.67 12.31
CA HIS A 465 -30.84 35.54 12.42
C HIS A 465 -30.08 35.32 13.72
N LEU A 466 -30.80 35.30 14.85
CA LEU A 466 -30.19 35.08 16.15
C LEU A 466 -29.51 33.71 16.21
N ALA A 467 -30.15 32.67 15.69
CA ALA A 467 -29.57 31.35 15.64
C ALA A 467 -28.33 31.27 14.73
N PHE A 468 -28.35 31.88 13.54
CA PHE A 468 -27.15 31.94 12.69
C PHE A 468 -26.01 32.71 13.34
N LEU A 469 -26.32 33.76 14.11
CA LEU A 469 -25.32 34.53 14.86
C LEU A 469 -24.72 33.73 16.01
N VAL A 470 -25.53 32.97 16.76
CA VAL A 470 -25.05 32.01 17.77
C VAL A 470 -24.20 30.91 17.12
N GLY A 471 -24.63 30.38 15.97
CA GLY A 471 -23.87 29.40 15.20
C GLY A 471 -22.52 29.94 14.70
N ALA A 472 -22.49 31.20 14.25
CA ALA A 472 -21.25 31.90 13.90
C ALA A 472 -20.35 32.04 15.15
N GLY A 473 -20.93 32.28 16.33
CA GLY A 473 -20.26 32.25 17.62
C GLY A 473 -19.58 30.90 17.92
N PHE A 474 -20.26 29.78 17.66
CA PHE A 474 -19.64 28.45 17.80
C PHE A 474 -18.46 28.26 16.85
N ALA A 475 -18.61 28.60 15.57
CA ALA A 475 -17.52 28.49 14.61
C ALA A 475 -16.35 29.44 14.96
N ALA A 476 -16.62 30.64 15.44
CA ALA A 476 -15.62 31.60 15.92
C ALA A 476 -14.89 31.10 17.17
N ALA A 477 -15.61 30.49 18.13
CA ALA A 477 -15.01 29.80 19.27
C ALA A 477 -14.12 28.63 18.79
N GLY A 478 -14.52 27.91 17.74
CA GLY A 478 -13.70 26.91 17.06
C GLY A 478 -12.40 27.49 16.49
N ILE A 479 -12.44 28.69 15.90
CA ILE A 479 -11.24 29.41 15.43
C ILE A 479 -10.33 29.76 16.60
N LEU A 480 -10.87 30.37 17.67
CA LEU A 480 -10.10 30.70 18.86
C LEU A 480 -9.46 29.46 19.47
N LEU A 481 -10.20 28.36 19.59
CA LEU A 481 -9.70 27.09 20.08
C LEU A 481 -8.61 26.50 19.17
N THR A 482 -8.77 26.63 17.85
CA THR A 482 -7.74 26.24 16.87
C THR A 482 -6.48 27.08 17.01
N LEU A 483 -6.62 28.38 17.28
CA LEU A 483 -5.49 29.30 17.44
C LEU A 483 -4.74 29.08 18.78
N LEU A 484 -5.48 28.88 19.86
CA LEU A 484 -4.97 28.84 21.24
C LEU A 484 -4.57 27.42 21.68
N VAL A 485 -5.25 26.39 21.19
CA VAL A 485 -5.15 25.03 21.74
C VAL A 485 -4.59 24.01 20.76
N VAL A 486 -5.01 24.03 19.50
CA VAL A 486 -4.50 23.10 18.48
C VAL A 486 -3.06 23.46 18.11
N LYS A 487 -2.11 22.52 18.27
CA LYS A 487 -0.72 22.74 17.86
C LYS A 487 -0.56 22.50 16.35
N PRO A 488 0.24 23.30 15.62
CA PRO A 488 0.50 23.04 14.20
C PRO A 488 1.17 21.67 14.04
N ALA A 489 0.74 20.88 13.06
CA ALA A 489 1.28 19.56 12.78
C ALA A 489 2.51 19.59 11.83
N VAL A 490 3.01 20.78 11.45
CA VAL A 490 4.25 20.91 10.65
C VAL A 490 5.32 21.70 11.43
N PRO A 491 6.39 21.04 11.89
CA PRO A 491 7.73 21.56 11.62
C PRO A 491 7.93 21.51 10.10
N ARG A 492 8.25 22.63 9.46
CA ARG A 492 8.80 22.58 8.09
C ARG A 492 10.13 21.86 8.21
N THR A 493 10.25 20.73 7.53
CA THR A 493 11.11 19.56 7.79
C THR A 493 10.28 18.44 8.43
N VAL A 494 10.09 17.33 7.70
CA VAL A 494 9.66 16.00 8.19
C VAL A 494 9.71 15.96 9.72
N PRO A 495 8.63 15.66 10.48
CA PRO A 495 8.74 15.55 11.93
C PRO A 495 10.07 14.89 12.28
N ASN A 496 10.85 15.56 13.15
CA ASN A 496 12.07 15.06 13.79
C ASN A 496 11.84 13.72 14.55
N VAL A 497 10.75 13.02 14.24
CA VAL A 497 10.03 12.03 15.03
C VAL A 497 9.52 10.87 14.16
N LEU A 498 9.32 11.05 12.84
CA LEU A 498 9.19 9.92 11.89
C LEU A 498 10.54 9.51 11.30
N ASP A 499 11.51 10.40 11.43
CA ASP A 499 12.91 10.07 11.45
C ASP A 499 13.17 9.46 12.84
N ALA A 500 13.16 8.12 12.98
CA ALA A 500 13.95 7.48 14.04
C ALA A 500 15.43 7.94 13.99
N THR A 501 15.77 8.63 12.90
CA THR A 501 17.00 9.27 12.48
C THR A 501 17.15 10.78 12.69
N ARG A 502 16.20 11.53 13.28
CA ARG A 502 16.50 12.93 13.63
C ARG A 502 17.19 12.99 14.97
N SER A 503 18.51 12.97 14.84
CA SER A 503 19.48 13.38 15.84
C SER A 503 19.16 12.80 17.20
N ARG A 504 19.48 11.51 17.37
CA ARG A 504 20.28 11.21 18.56
C ARG A 504 21.36 12.28 18.55
N GLN A 505 21.37 13.18 19.55
CA GLN A 505 22.58 13.95 19.78
C GLN A 505 23.66 12.89 19.82
N GLU A 506 24.57 12.89 18.84
CA GLU A 506 25.63 11.90 18.72
C GLU A 506 26.33 11.86 20.07
N SER A 507 25.95 10.89 20.89
CA SER A 507 26.64 10.63 22.14
C SER A 507 27.89 9.88 21.75
N GLU A 508 29.05 10.16 22.37
CA GLU A 508 30.28 9.37 22.10
C GLU A 508 30.04 7.85 22.21
N HIS A 509 29.02 7.44 22.97
CA HIS A 509 28.56 6.05 23.12
C HIS A 509 27.95 5.42 21.85
N GLU A 510 27.56 6.20 20.84
CA GLU A 510 26.95 5.70 19.60
C GLU A 510 27.98 5.14 18.61
N TYR A 511 29.21 5.66 18.67
CA TYR A 511 30.36 5.19 17.90
C TYR A 511 31.31 4.34 18.76
N ALA A 512 30.88 3.96 19.97
CA ALA A 512 31.65 3.07 20.82
C ALA A 512 31.89 1.75 20.10
N GLY A 513 33.18 1.41 19.94
CA GLY A 513 33.60 0.18 19.29
C GLY A 513 33.51 0.18 17.77
N THR A 514 33.34 1.33 17.09
CA THR A 514 33.34 1.40 15.62
C THR A 514 34.72 1.64 15.01
N THR A 515 35.70 2.10 15.80
CA THR A 515 37.08 2.39 15.34
C THR A 515 37.92 1.13 15.26
N ASP A 516 38.66 0.99 14.16
CA ASP A 516 39.56 -0.13 13.82
C ASP A 516 38.90 -1.51 13.98
N PRO A 517 37.77 -1.77 13.32
CA PRO A 517 37.11 -3.07 13.43
C PRO A 517 37.94 -4.17 12.73
N ASP A 518 37.77 -5.42 13.16
CA ASP A 518 38.39 -6.55 12.48
C ASP A 518 37.77 -6.74 11.09
N PHE A 519 36.44 -6.69 11.02
CA PHE A 519 35.70 -6.76 9.77
C PHE A 519 34.82 -5.52 9.58
N LEU A 520 34.89 -4.90 8.42
CA LEU A 520 34.01 -3.80 8.02
C LEU A 520 33.31 -4.15 6.71
N THR A 521 31.97 -4.06 6.66
CA THR A 521 31.24 -4.12 5.39
C THR A 521 30.59 -2.78 5.06
N LEU A 522 30.81 -2.29 3.84
CA LEU A 522 30.10 -1.14 3.27
C LEU A 522 28.98 -1.68 2.38
N GLY A 523 27.73 -1.52 2.81
CA GLY A 523 26.55 -2.20 2.27
C GLY A 523 26.23 -3.48 3.06
N MET A 524 25.00 -3.60 3.58
CA MET A 524 24.53 -4.79 4.30
C MET A 524 23.69 -5.69 3.39
N SER A 525 24.32 -6.20 2.32
CA SER A 525 23.72 -7.25 1.50
C SER A 525 23.69 -8.60 2.25
N GLY A 526 23.03 -9.61 1.67
CA GLY A 526 23.06 -10.97 2.21
C GLY A 526 24.49 -11.49 2.41
N THR A 527 25.37 -11.25 1.43
CA THR A 527 26.82 -11.56 1.51
C THR A 527 27.50 -10.83 2.66
N GLY A 528 27.25 -9.51 2.79
CA GLY A 528 27.83 -8.68 3.86
C GLY A 528 27.41 -9.17 5.25
N MET A 529 26.12 -9.45 5.44
CA MET A 529 25.60 -9.94 6.72
C MET A 529 26.12 -11.35 7.05
N MET A 530 26.17 -12.27 6.08
CA MET A 530 26.75 -13.60 6.29
C MET A 530 28.25 -13.50 6.65
N ALA A 531 29.02 -12.66 5.97
CA ALA A 531 30.44 -12.44 6.29
C ALA A 531 30.64 -11.82 7.69
N MET A 532 29.75 -10.92 8.12
CA MET A 532 29.74 -10.42 9.51
C MET A 532 29.47 -11.55 10.50
N LEU A 533 28.48 -12.41 10.24
CA LEU A 533 28.16 -13.54 11.10
C LEU A 533 29.34 -14.50 11.24
N TRP A 534 30.03 -14.84 10.14
CA TRP A 534 31.24 -15.66 10.19
C TRP A 534 32.35 -15.01 11.02
N SER A 535 32.57 -13.70 10.82
CA SER A 535 33.57 -12.95 11.56
C SER A 535 33.27 -12.97 13.07
N VAL A 536 32.02 -12.73 13.46
CA VAL A 536 31.58 -12.76 14.86
C VAL A 536 31.68 -14.18 15.43
N ALA A 537 31.28 -15.21 14.69
CA ALA A 537 31.42 -16.60 15.11
C ALA A 537 32.90 -17.01 15.34
N MET A 538 33.84 -16.37 14.65
CA MET A 538 35.29 -16.51 14.87
C MET A 538 35.85 -15.64 16.01
N GLY A 539 35.01 -14.87 16.70
CA GLY A 539 35.44 -14.00 17.79
C GLY A 539 35.94 -12.62 17.35
N ARG A 540 35.66 -12.22 16.11
CA ARG A 540 36.08 -10.93 15.54
C ARG A 540 34.98 -9.88 15.69
N ARG A 541 35.38 -8.62 15.78
CA ARG A 541 34.45 -7.49 15.82
C ARG A 541 34.07 -7.04 14.42
N ALA A 542 32.78 -6.96 14.14
CA ALA A 542 32.24 -6.58 12.84
C ALA A 542 31.48 -5.25 12.90
N VAL A 543 31.73 -4.39 11.90
CA VAL A 543 30.98 -3.13 11.71
C VAL A 543 30.31 -3.17 10.34
N GLY A 544 29.02 -2.87 10.30
CA GLY A 544 28.24 -2.76 9.08
C GLY A 544 27.81 -1.32 8.84
N VAL A 545 28.16 -0.75 7.70
CA VAL A 545 27.70 0.58 7.27
C VAL A 545 26.68 0.40 6.17
N GLU A 546 25.45 0.83 6.42
CA GLU A 546 24.35 0.68 5.47
C GLU A 546 23.91 2.03 4.92
N LEU A 547 23.77 2.08 3.60
CA LEU A 547 23.30 3.24 2.85
C LEU A 547 21.77 3.37 2.94
N ARG A 548 21.03 2.25 2.95
CA ARG A 548 19.57 2.09 2.86
C ARG A 548 19.01 1.45 4.14
N GLY A 549 18.27 2.19 4.97
CA GLY A 549 17.44 1.55 6.01
C GLY A 549 16.53 0.49 5.38
N SER A 550 16.71 -0.77 5.76
CA SER A 550 16.19 -2.02 5.15
C SER A 550 16.80 -2.45 3.79
N PRO A 551 17.02 -3.78 3.60
CA PRO A 551 17.53 -4.33 2.36
C PRO A 551 16.54 -4.10 1.22
N TYR A 552 17.00 -3.47 0.15
CA TYR A 552 16.32 -3.49 -1.14
C TYR A 552 16.92 -4.65 -1.93
N VAL A 553 16.14 -5.70 -2.21
CA VAL A 553 16.39 -6.58 -3.36
C VAL A 553 15.06 -6.86 -4.04
N SER A 554 15.11 -6.91 -5.36
CA SER A 554 13.97 -6.99 -6.28
C SER A 554 13.06 -8.20 -6.03
N VAL A 555 11.87 -7.93 -5.48
CA VAL A 555 10.54 -8.50 -5.82
C VAL A 555 10.42 -10.01 -6.16
N MET A 556 11.25 -10.88 -5.62
CA MET A 556 11.32 -12.29 -6.02
C MET A 556 11.49 -13.24 -4.84
N ARG A 557 10.76 -14.36 -4.90
CA ARG A 557 11.15 -15.55 -4.15
C ARG A 557 12.46 -16.09 -4.71
N TRP A 558 13.46 -16.25 -3.85
CA TRP A 558 14.69 -16.94 -4.18
C TRP A 558 14.50 -18.45 -4.13
N THR A 559 15.02 -19.12 -5.15
CA THR A 559 15.22 -20.57 -5.16
C THR A 559 16.61 -20.84 -4.62
N MET A 560 16.69 -21.63 -3.55
CA MET A 560 17.95 -21.91 -2.87
C MET A 560 18.22 -23.40 -2.80
N CYS A 561 19.49 -23.77 -2.95
CA CYS A 561 19.98 -25.10 -2.62
C CYS A 561 20.03 -25.29 -1.10
N GLU A 562 20.21 -26.53 -0.67
CA GLU A 562 20.24 -26.87 0.76
C GLU A 562 21.47 -26.35 1.52
N ASP A 563 22.55 -25.97 0.82
CA ASP A 563 23.78 -25.43 1.40
C ASP A 563 23.51 -24.25 2.35
N ILE A 564 22.55 -23.38 2.02
CA ILE A 564 22.22 -22.24 2.87
C ILE A 564 21.77 -22.67 4.26
N TYR A 565 20.97 -23.74 4.37
CA TYR A 565 20.51 -24.27 5.65
C TYR A 565 21.69 -24.80 6.48
N HIS A 566 22.62 -25.52 5.85
CA HIS A 566 23.80 -26.06 6.51
C HIS A 566 24.76 -24.97 6.99
N HIS A 567 24.90 -23.87 6.24
CA HIS A 567 25.71 -22.72 6.65
C HIS A 567 25.09 -22.00 7.85
N LEU A 568 23.78 -21.75 7.84
CA LEU A 568 23.08 -21.14 8.99
C LEU A 568 23.20 -22.01 10.25
N ALA A 569 23.08 -23.33 10.11
CA ALA A 569 23.24 -24.26 11.23
C ALA A 569 24.67 -24.29 11.79
N LEU A 570 25.69 -24.16 10.94
CA LEU A 570 27.07 -24.05 11.39
C LEU A 570 27.31 -22.74 12.18
N ILE A 571 26.75 -21.62 11.69
CA ILE A 571 26.83 -20.33 12.42
C ILE A 571 26.19 -20.47 13.80
N ASP A 572 24.99 -21.04 13.89
CA ASP A 572 24.29 -21.27 15.16
C ASP A 572 25.15 -22.10 16.13
N ARG A 573 25.77 -23.18 15.62
CA ARG A 573 26.67 -24.04 16.41
C ARG A 573 27.91 -23.29 16.90
N MET A 574 28.63 -22.59 16.01
CA MET A 574 29.84 -21.85 16.38
C MET A 574 29.56 -20.74 17.38
N MET A 575 28.42 -20.04 17.21
CA MET A 575 27.98 -18.99 18.13
C MET A 575 27.68 -19.56 19.53
N LEU A 576 27.01 -20.72 19.60
CA LEU A 576 26.73 -21.42 20.85
C LEU A 576 27.99 -21.95 21.53
N GLU A 577 28.89 -22.60 20.79
CA GLU A 577 30.14 -23.15 21.34
C GLU A 577 31.05 -22.05 21.90
N ARG A 578 31.11 -20.89 21.22
CA ARG A 578 31.98 -19.78 21.63
C ARG A 578 31.40 -18.92 22.75
N TYR A 579 30.11 -18.59 22.67
CA TYR A 579 29.51 -17.56 23.53
C TYR A 579 28.47 -18.12 24.53
N GLY A 580 28.11 -19.39 24.44
CA GLY A 580 27.05 -20.01 25.23
C GLY A 580 25.65 -19.46 24.91
N GLU A 581 24.62 -20.00 25.56
CA GLU A 581 23.23 -19.58 25.35
C GLU A 581 22.99 -18.11 25.74
N GLU A 582 23.70 -17.61 26.75
CA GLU A 582 23.59 -16.21 27.18
C GLU A 582 24.22 -15.24 26.17
N GLY A 583 25.08 -15.72 25.28
CA GLY A 583 25.77 -14.89 24.29
C GLY A 583 25.09 -14.83 22.92
N VAL A 584 23.97 -15.55 22.77
CA VAL A 584 23.14 -15.63 21.56
C VAL A 584 21.79 -14.94 21.81
N PRO A 585 21.27 -14.14 20.87
CA PRO A 585 19.99 -13.46 21.04
C PRO A 585 18.82 -14.43 21.19
N ARG A 586 17.74 -13.93 21.80
CA ARG A 586 16.47 -14.64 21.93
C ARG A 586 15.41 -13.96 21.08
N ARG A 587 14.50 -14.76 20.53
CA ARG A 587 13.31 -14.28 19.82
C ARG A 587 12.32 -13.65 20.81
N GLY A 588 11.28 -13.00 20.30
CA GLY A 588 10.26 -12.34 21.14
C GLY A 588 9.47 -13.30 22.04
N ASP A 589 9.45 -14.60 21.74
CA ASP A 589 8.87 -15.67 22.57
C ASP A 589 9.82 -16.18 23.68
N GLY A 590 11.06 -15.68 23.73
CA GLY A 590 12.08 -16.11 24.70
C GLY A 590 12.88 -17.35 24.28
N VAL A 591 12.58 -17.98 23.15
CA VAL A 591 13.35 -19.08 22.59
C VAL A 591 14.67 -18.54 22.03
N LEU A 592 15.73 -19.35 22.08
CA LEU A 592 17.02 -19.00 21.49
C LEU A 592 16.84 -18.73 19.99
N PHE A 593 17.34 -17.60 19.49
CA PHE A 593 17.19 -17.21 18.11
C PHE A 593 18.19 -17.96 17.23
N LYS A 594 17.87 -19.20 16.84
CA LYS A 594 18.68 -19.97 15.89
C LYS A 594 18.27 -19.64 14.46
N LEU A 595 19.24 -19.31 13.62
CA LEU A 595 19.02 -18.94 12.22
C LEU A 595 18.48 -20.12 11.40
N ALA A 596 19.02 -21.33 11.59
CA ALA A 596 18.56 -22.52 10.89
C ALA A 596 17.10 -22.87 11.25
N ASP A 597 16.75 -22.78 12.53
CA ASP A 597 15.39 -23.02 13.03
C ASP A 597 14.40 -21.94 12.58
N CYS A 598 14.84 -20.72 12.26
CA CYS A 598 13.96 -19.71 11.67
C CYS A 598 13.80 -19.92 10.16
N PHE A 599 14.80 -20.53 9.51
CA PHE A 599 14.83 -20.76 8.07
C PHE A 599 13.90 -21.91 7.66
N TYR A 600 14.05 -23.10 8.24
CA TYR A 600 13.28 -24.29 7.84
C TYR A 600 13.27 -25.40 8.91
N THR A 601 12.17 -26.16 8.98
CA THR A 601 12.09 -27.44 9.71
C THR A 601 11.25 -28.46 8.93
N PRO A 602 11.58 -29.77 8.97
CA PRO A 602 10.83 -30.81 8.28
C PRO A 602 9.43 -31.10 8.85
N TYR A 603 9.11 -30.59 10.04
CA TYR A 603 7.86 -30.89 10.76
C TYR A 603 6.76 -29.80 10.63
N THR A 604 7.02 -28.73 9.89
CA THR A 604 6.10 -27.59 9.75
C THR A 604 5.56 -27.47 8.32
N ASP A 605 4.26 -27.24 8.18
CA ASP A 605 3.62 -26.97 6.89
C ASP A 605 4.15 -25.66 6.27
N PRO A 606 4.51 -25.64 4.96
CA PRO A 606 4.99 -24.44 4.30
C PRO A 606 3.90 -23.35 4.26
N GLY A 607 4.22 -22.15 4.76
CA GLY A 607 3.27 -21.04 4.92
C GLY A 607 3.87 -19.69 4.54
N SER A 608 3.03 -18.74 4.15
CA SER A 608 3.38 -17.37 3.74
C SER A 608 3.84 -16.51 4.92
N VAL A 609 4.98 -16.86 5.51
CA VAL A 609 5.42 -16.38 6.82
C VAL A 609 6.41 -15.24 6.65
N ARG A 610 6.21 -14.16 7.41
CA ARG A 610 7.13 -13.03 7.42
C ARG A 610 8.25 -13.26 8.44
N GLY A 611 9.49 -12.92 8.08
CA GLY A 611 10.66 -13.04 8.94
C GLY A 611 10.47 -12.32 10.28
N ASP A 612 9.89 -11.12 10.28
CA ASP A 612 9.60 -10.40 11.53
C ASP A 612 8.56 -11.13 12.42
N GLU A 613 7.62 -11.90 11.85
CA GLU A 613 6.65 -12.70 12.61
C GLU A 613 7.31 -13.91 13.31
N VAL A 614 8.32 -14.51 12.67
CA VAL A 614 9.16 -15.57 13.26
C VAL A 614 10.03 -14.99 14.38
N VAL A 615 10.71 -13.86 14.12
CA VAL A 615 11.61 -13.20 15.08
C VAL A 615 10.87 -12.70 16.32
N THR A 616 9.66 -12.18 16.16
CA THR A 616 8.84 -11.68 17.28
C THR A 616 8.14 -12.79 18.08
N GLY A 617 8.24 -14.06 17.63
CA GLY A 617 7.60 -15.20 18.29
C GLY A 617 6.09 -15.30 18.04
N PHE A 618 5.56 -14.49 17.12
CA PHE A 618 4.14 -14.48 16.78
C PHE A 618 3.73 -15.71 15.95
N ALA A 619 4.63 -16.18 15.09
CA ALA A 619 4.51 -17.42 14.34
C ALA A 619 5.68 -18.36 14.69
N SER A 620 5.84 -18.68 15.98
CA SER A 620 6.99 -19.42 16.53
C SER A 620 7.23 -20.78 15.89
N ASP A 621 6.15 -21.42 15.40
CA ASP A 621 6.15 -22.74 14.77
C ASP A 621 6.33 -22.67 13.25
N SER A 622 6.41 -21.44 12.69
CA SER A 622 6.48 -21.15 11.27
C SER A 622 7.89 -20.75 10.83
N HIS A 623 8.19 -20.97 9.55
CA HIS A 623 9.54 -20.87 8.99
C HIS A 623 9.53 -20.07 7.70
N ILE A 624 10.58 -19.29 7.43
CA ILE A 624 10.61 -18.39 6.26
C ILE A 624 10.84 -19.13 4.93
N GLY A 625 11.46 -20.30 4.96
CA GLY A 625 11.74 -21.16 3.81
C GLY A 625 10.66 -22.23 3.64
N GLY A 626 10.12 -22.35 2.42
CA GLY A 626 9.27 -23.46 2.00
C GLY A 626 10.00 -24.45 1.10
N VAL A 627 9.43 -25.64 0.93
CA VAL A 627 9.97 -26.65 -0.01
C VAL A 627 9.64 -26.26 -1.45
N ALA A 628 10.63 -26.28 -2.33
CA ALA A 628 10.43 -26.08 -3.76
C ALA A 628 9.95 -27.40 -4.40
N ARG A 629 8.63 -27.65 -4.42
CA ARG A 629 8.08 -28.97 -4.81
C ARG A 629 7.87 -29.16 -6.31
N HIS A 630 7.73 -28.09 -7.10
CA HIS A 630 7.29 -28.19 -8.50
C HIS A 630 8.07 -27.25 -9.43
N HIS A 631 9.28 -27.67 -9.81
CA HIS A 631 10.03 -27.06 -10.90
C HIS A 631 9.64 -27.69 -12.23
N GLU A 632 9.18 -26.87 -13.17
CA GLU A 632 8.76 -27.33 -14.49
C GLU A 632 9.70 -26.75 -15.54
N HIS A 633 10.51 -27.58 -16.19
CA HIS A 633 11.39 -27.16 -17.29
C HIS A 633 10.81 -27.62 -18.62
N ILE A 634 10.60 -26.69 -19.55
CA ILE A 634 10.04 -26.94 -20.87
C ILE A 634 11.05 -26.55 -21.94
N ASP A 635 11.52 -27.53 -22.72
CA ASP A 635 12.33 -27.33 -23.91
C ASP A 635 11.47 -27.48 -25.16
N ASP A 636 11.00 -26.36 -25.70
CA ASP A 636 10.22 -26.23 -26.94
C ASP A 636 11.11 -25.89 -28.16
N ARG A 637 12.43 -26.12 -28.06
CA ARG A 637 13.33 -25.87 -29.19
C ARG A 637 13.06 -26.83 -30.33
N TRP A 638 13.20 -26.35 -31.56
CA TRP A 638 13.12 -27.20 -32.75
C TRP A 638 14.31 -28.15 -32.78
N ARG A 639 14.05 -29.43 -33.08
CA ARG A 639 15.08 -30.45 -33.31
C ARG A 639 14.86 -31.03 -34.70
N ASP A 640 15.90 -31.04 -35.51
CA ASP A 640 15.87 -31.56 -36.88
C ASP A 640 14.76 -30.97 -37.78
N GLY A 641 14.51 -29.67 -37.66
CA GLY A 641 13.52 -28.97 -38.48
C GLY A 641 12.07 -29.28 -38.13
N ARG A 642 11.81 -29.86 -36.95
CA ARG A 642 10.47 -30.14 -36.43
C ARG A 642 10.29 -29.51 -35.05
N ALA A 643 9.06 -29.10 -34.77
CA ALA A 643 8.67 -28.67 -33.43
C ALA A 643 8.81 -29.87 -32.46
N HIS A 644 9.57 -29.66 -31.39
CA HIS A 644 9.83 -30.65 -30.36
C HIS A 644 9.48 -30.04 -29.01
N ARG A 645 9.03 -30.87 -28.07
CA ARG A 645 8.72 -30.49 -26.69
C ARG A 645 9.25 -31.58 -25.76
N GLU A 646 10.08 -31.17 -24.83
CA GLU A 646 10.54 -32.01 -23.72
C GLU A 646 10.21 -31.31 -22.42
N VAL A 647 9.51 -32.02 -21.52
CA VAL A 647 9.07 -31.48 -20.24
C VAL A 647 9.78 -32.26 -19.14
N THR A 648 10.68 -31.59 -18.43
CA THR A 648 11.39 -32.16 -17.30
C THR A 648 10.74 -31.66 -16.02
N LEU A 649 10.25 -32.60 -15.21
CA LEU A 649 9.73 -32.38 -13.86
C LEU A 649 10.70 -33.07 -12.91
N PRO A 650 11.77 -32.40 -12.44
CA PRO A 650 12.61 -32.95 -11.38
C PRO A 650 11.69 -33.29 -10.20
N GLY A 651 11.82 -34.50 -9.65
CA GLY A 651 11.04 -34.87 -8.46
C GLY A 651 11.32 -33.89 -7.31
N ALA A 652 10.30 -33.60 -6.50
CA ALA A 652 10.49 -32.80 -5.29
C ALA A 652 11.58 -33.46 -4.44
N ILE A 653 12.62 -32.70 -4.09
CA ILE A 653 13.66 -33.16 -3.19
C ILE A 653 13.22 -32.78 -1.79
N ASP A 654 13.03 -33.80 -0.95
CA ASP A 654 12.72 -33.58 0.45
C ASP A 654 13.91 -32.88 1.11
N PRO A 655 13.69 -31.74 1.79
CA PRO A 655 14.78 -31.04 2.41
C PRO A 655 15.40 -31.85 3.55
N PRO A 656 16.68 -31.60 3.87
CA PRO A 656 17.42 -32.41 4.83
C PRO A 656 16.80 -32.31 6.22
N ALA A 657 16.63 -33.45 6.88
CA ALA A 657 16.13 -33.53 8.25
C ALA A 657 17.22 -33.29 9.30
N GLN A 658 18.50 -33.32 8.89
CA GLN A 658 19.67 -33.15 9.75
C GLN A 658 20.76 -32.34 9.02
N VAL A 659 21.65 -31.72 9.80
CA VAL A 659 22.76 -30.95 9.27
C VAL A 659 23.85 -31.88 8.75
N ASP A 660 24.22 -31.74 7.48
CA ASP A 660 25.35 -32.43 6.86
C ASP A 660 26.58 -31.50 6.74
N PRO A 661 27.70 -31.81 7.42
CA PRO A 661 28.95 -31.06 7.26
C PRO A 661 29.54 -31.09 5.83
N ALA A 662 29.25 -32.12 5.02
CA ALA A 662 29.79 -32.23 3.66
C ALA A 662 29.24 -31.16 2.70
N MET A 663 28.13 -30.53 3.06
CA MET A 663 27.46 -29.48 2.28
C MET A 663 27.97 -28.06 2.60
N GLN A 664 29.02 -27.94 3.43
CA GLN A 664 29.59 -26.66 3.85
C GLN A 664 30.88 -26.36 3.06
N GLY A 665 31.01 -25.15 2.51
CA GLY A 665 32.22 -24.72 1.79
C GLY A 665 32.51 -25.41 0.44
N ARG A 666 31.49 -26.01 -0.21
CA ARG A 666 31.63 -26.65 -1.52
C ARG A 666 32.03 -25.65 -2.62
N PRO A 667 32.66 -26.08 -3.72
CA PRO A 667 32.88 -25.23 -4.89
C PRO A 667 31.57 -24.64 -5.41
N VAL A 668 31.56 -23.34 -5.72
CA VAL A 668 30.33 -22.65 -6.18
C VAL A 668 29.70 -23.32 -7.40
N ARG A 669 30.51 -23.90 -8.30
CA ARG A 669 29.99 -24.67 -9.44
C ARG A 669 29.08 -25.81 -9.00
N ASP A 670 29.49 -26.59 -8.01
CA ASP A 670 28.72 -27.73 -7.50
C ASP A 670 27.44 -27.26 -6.78
N ILE A 671 27.50 -26.10 -6.12
CA ILE A 671 26.35 -25.45 -5.48
C ILE A 671 25.32 -25.01 -6.55
N LEU A 672 25.78 -24.45 -7.67
CA LEU A 672 24.92 -24.00 -8.78
C LEU A 672 24.34 -25.17 -9.58
N ASP A 673 25.08 -26.27 -9.71
CA ASP A 673 24.61 -27.52 -10.33
C ASP A 673 23.66 -28.31 -9.40
N SER A 674 23.59 -27.93 -8.12
CA SER A 674 22.70 -28.57 -7.15
C SER A 674 21.24 -28.19 -7.38
N PRO A 675 20.30 -29.11 -7.13
CA PRO A 675 18.88 -28.83 -7.28
C PRO A 675 18.41 -27.77 -6.27
N SER A 676 17.40 -26.99 -6.67
CA SER A 676 16.75 -26.02 -5.78
C SER A 676 15.84 -26.75 -4.78
N THR A 677 16.24 -26.76 -3.51
CA THR A 677 15.54 -27.45 -2.40
C THR A 677 14.52 -26.53 -1.73
N PHE A 678 14.86 -25.25 -1.58
CA PHE A 678 14.09 -24.26 -0.83
C PHE A 678 13.58 -23.13 -1.71
N GLN A 679 12.43 -22.58 -1.33
CA GLN A 679 11.91 -21.33 -1.85
C GLN A 679 11.66 -20.36 -0.69
N VAL A 680 12.31 -19.20 -0.70
CA VAL A 680 12.24 -18.20 0.38
C VAL A 680 12.02 -16.80 -0.19
N GLY A 681 11.27 -15.95 0.51
CA GLY A 681 11.20 -14.53 0.16
C GLY A 681 12.56 -13.87 0.41
N ALA A 682 13.11 -13.17 -0.58
CA ALA A 682 14.42 -12.54 -0.44
C ALA A 682 14.47 -11.57 0.75
N GLU A 683 13.42 -10.76 0.92
CA GLU A 683 13.27 -9.84 2.05
C GLU A 683 13.29 -10.57 3.40
N GLU A 684 12.59 -11.69 3.50
CA GLU A 684 12.38 -12.39 4.78
C GLU A 684 13.68 -13.00 5.33
N LEU A 685 14.51 -13.57 4.47
CA LEU A 685 15.83 -14.06 4.87
C LEU A 685 16.74 -12.91 5.32
N LEU A 686 16.78 -11.81 4.57
CA LEU A 686 17.61 -10.66 4.91
C LEU A 686 17.15 -9.99 6.22
N VAL A 687 15.85 -9.95 6.48
CA VAL A 687 15.29 -9.50 7.76
C VAL A 687 15.76 -10.39 8.90
N VAL A 688 15.66 -11.71 8.77
CA VAL A 688 16.11 -12.65 9.82
C VAL A 688 17.59 -12.46 10.14
N LEU A 689 18.46 -12.40 9.12
CA LEU A 689 19.91 -12.17 9.30
C LEU A 689 20.19 -10.83 9.99
N ARG A 690 19.52 -9.77 9.55
CA ARG A 690 19.67 -8.43 10.13
C ARG A 690 19.24 -8.38 11.59
N ARG A 691 18.06 -8.94 11.90
CA ARG A 691 17.52 -8.96 13.27
C ARG A 691 18.41 -9.74 14.22
N TYR A 692 19.05 -10.81 13.75
CA TYR A 692 20.00 -11.56 14.55
C TYR A 692 21.24 -10.73 14.90
N LEU A 693 21.83 -10.01 13.93
CA LEU A 693 22.94 -9.09 14.15
C LEU A 693 22.57 -7.91 15.07
N GLU A 694 21.39 -7.31 14.88
CA GLU A 694 20.85 -6.25 15.76
C GLU A 694 20.63 -6.77 17.19
N GLY A 695 20.22 -8.04 17.34
CA GLY A 695 20.09 -8.71 18.63
C GLY A 695 21.42 -8.86 19.36
N ILE A 696 22.48 -9.26 18.65
CA ILE A 696 23.85 -9.33 19.19
C ILE A 696 24.31 -7.94 19.68
N GLU A 697 24.15 -6.92 18.84
CA GLU A 697 24.50 -5.54 19.18
C GLU A 697 23.75 -5.07 20.45
N ALA A 698 22.44 -5.29 20.51
CA ALA A 698 21.62 -4.89 21.65
C ALA A 698 22.06 -5.57 22.96
N MET A 699 22.38 -6.87 22.90
CA MET A 699 22.85 -7.63 24.06
C MET A 699 24.19 -7.11 24.59
N ASP A 700 25.15 -6.89 23.69
CA ASP A 700 26.49 -6.46 24.10
C ASP A 700 26.46 -5.03 24.64
N MET A 701 25.65 -4.15 24.03
CA MET A 701 25.43 -2.79 24.50
C MET A 701 24.76 -2.76 25.88
N ALA A 702 23.84 -3.67 26.16
CA ALA A 702 23.22 -3.80 27.48
C ALA A 702 24.21 -4.24 28.57
N ARG A 703 25.26 -4.98 28.20
CA ARG A 703 26.34 -5.42 29.11
C ARG A 703 27.39 -4.34 29.37
N GLY A 704 27.36 -3.21 28.66
CA GLY A 704 28.27 -2.08 28.85
C GLY A 704 29.71 -2.32 28.36
N GLY A 705 29.95 -3.39 27.59
CA GLY A 705 31.25 -3.71 26.97
C GLY A 705 31.36 -3.18 25.54
N LEU A 706 32.53 -3.40 24.90
CA LEU A 706 32.68 -3.16 23.47
C LEU A 706 31.83 -4.16 22.69
N PRO A 707 30.93 -3.71 21.81
CA PRO A 707 30.01 -4.60 21.11
C PRO A 707 30.73 -5.40 20.01
N ARG A 708 30.38 -6.67 19.87
CA ARG A 708 30.89 -7.57 18.83
C ARG A 708 30.42 -7.13 17.44
N VAL A 709 29.23 -6.55 17.38
CA VAL A 709 28.60 -6.06 16.15
C VAL A 709 28.15 -4.61 16.35
N ARG A 710 28.43 -3.75 15.36
CA ARG A 710 27.81 -2.42 15.22
C ARG A 710 27.18 -2.27 13.86
N ILE A 711 25.93 -1.82 13.81
CA ILE A 711 25.27 -1.49 12.55
C ILE A 711 25.00 0.01 12.49
N LEU A 712 25.42 0.63 11.40
CA LEU A 712 25.27 2.06 11.12
C LEU A 712 24.27 2.24 9.96
N PRO A 713 22.95 2.26 10.24
CA PRO A 713 21.90 2.11 9.23
C PRO A 713 21.67 3.32 8.29
N TYR A 714 22.27 4.46 8.61
CA TYR A 714 22.04 5.74 7.93
C TYR A 714 23.35 6.50 7.67
N HIS A 715 24.37 5.75 7.25
CA HIS A 715 25.70 6.29 7.03
C HIS A 715 26.23 5.87 5.66
N ARG A 716 27.13 6.68 5.10
CA ARG A 716 27.84 6.36 3.86
C ARG A 716 29.30 6.79 3.96
N ALA A 717 30.17 6.24 3.12
CA ALA A 717 31.50 6.81 2.92
C ALA A 717 31.38 8.28 2.46
N VAL A 718 32.23 9.16 3.01
CA VAL A 718 32.22 10.59 2.65
C VAL A 718 32.51 10.73 1.15
N ALA A 719 31.70 11.52 0.46
CA ALA A 719 31.87 11.76 -0.97
C ALA A 719 32.47 13.15 -1.22
N PRO A 720 33.38 13.30 -2.21
CA PRO A 720 33.75 14.61 -2.70
C PRO A 720 32.52 15.33 -3.28
N PRO A 721 32.43 16.68 -3.20
CA PRO A 721 31.28 17.42 -3.68
C PRO A 721 31.13 17.30 -5.21
N ASP A 722 30.10 16.57 -5.67
CA ASP A 722 29.76 16.44 -7.09
C ASP A 722 29.29 17.78 -7.71
N ASP A 723 29.58 17.98 -9.00
CA ASP A 723 29.15 19.14 -9.82
C ASP A 723 27.62 19.28 -10.01
N ASP A 724 26.85 18.24 -9.65
CA ASP A 724 25.39 18.17 -9.83
C ASP A 724 24.56 18.73 -8.65
N GLU A 725 25.17 19.05 -7.51
CA GLU A 725 24.46 19.63 -6.35
C GLU A 725 24.17 21.14 -6.49
N ALA A 726 24.69 21.79 -7.53
CA ALA A 726 24.44 23.21 -7.78
C ALA A 726 23.05 23.45 -8.41
N ILE A 727 22.03 23.58 -7.55
CA ILE A 727 20.68 24.00 -7.97
C ILE A 727 20.69 25.50 -8.32
N GLY A 728 20.49 25.82 -9.61
CA GLY A 728 20.17 27.18 -10.08
C GLY A 728 21.33 28.20 -9.98
N TRP A 729 20.98 29.46 -9.69
CA TRP A 729 21.86 30.64 -9.70
C TRP A 729 23.14 30.51 -8.86
N ARG A 730 23.22 29.52 -7.95
CA ARG A 730 24.40 29.21 -7.14
C ARG A 730 25.61 28.69 -7.94
N ARG A 731 25.44 28.35 -9.23
CA ARG A 731 26.58 28.09 -10.15
C ARG A 731 27.45 29.34 -10.41
N LEU A 732 26.94 30.55 -10.14
CA LEU A 732 27.62 31.81 -10.43
C LEU A 732 28.48 32.35 -9.27
N LEU A 733 28.52 31.65 -8.12
CA LEU A 733 29.33 32.05 -6.97
C LEU A 733 30.71 31.35 -6.99
N PRO A 734 31.82 32.06 -6.67
CA PRO A 734 33.13 31.44 -6.57
C PRO A 734 33.15 30.40 -5.44
N ARG A 735 33.52 29.15 -5.77
CA ARG A 735 33.68 28.07 -4.77
C ARG A 735 34.82 28.42 -3.82
N ARG A 736 34.56 28.41 -2.50
CA ARG A 736 35.66 28.21 -1.52
C ARG A 736 36.16 26.78 -1.71
N LYS A 737 37.46 26.60 -1.95
CA LYS A 737 38.16 25.33 -1.76
C LYS A 737 38.00 24.95 -0.28
N ALA A 738 36.93 24.24 0.07
CA ALA A 738 36.95 23.42 1.26
C ALA A 738 37.84 22.22 0.91
N GLU A 739 38.84 21.98 1.75
CA GLU A 739 39.73 20.81 1.67
C GLU A 739 38.88 19.56 1.43
N THR A 740 39.25 18.80 0.40
CA THR A 740 38.56 17.58 -0.02
C THR A 740 38.65 16.53 1.09
N GLU A 741 37.63 16.44 1.94
CA GLU A 741 37.43 15.32 2.84
C GLU A 741 36.99 14.10 2.01
N ASP A 742 37.96 13.32 1.54
CA ASP A 742 37.69 12.02 0.92
C ASP A 742 37.32 10.98 1.99
N GLY A 743 36.33 10.14 1.70
CA GLY A 743 35.87 9.06 2.56
C GLY A 743 36.87 7.91 2.66
N PHE A 744 37.78 7.77 1.70
CA PHE A 744 38.83 6.76 1.71
C PHE A 744 40.20 7.39 1.93
N VAL A 745 40.91 6.97 2.97
CA VAL A 745 42.21 7.52 3.36
C VAL A 745 43.27 6.47 3.18
N VAL A 746 44.21 6.70 2.27
CA VAL A 746 45.33 5.77 2.06
C VAL A 746 46.43 6.05 3.08
N GLY A 747 46.72 5.06 3.92
CA GLY A 747 47.81 5.09 4.88
C GLY A 747 49.19 4.87 4.25
N PRO A 748 50.28 5.16 4.98
CA PRO A 748 51.66 5.03 4.47
C PRO A 748 52.06 3.59 4.14
N ASP A 749 51.38 2.59 4.70
CA ASP A 749 51.56 1.16 4.43
C ASP A 749 50.69 0.63 3.28
N GLY A 750 49.91 1.52 2.64
CA GLY A 750 48.97 1.24 1.56
C GLY A 750 47.58 0.81 2.03
N ARG A 751 47.36 0.57 3.33
CA ARG A 751 46.02 0.22 3.86
C ARG A 751 45.07 1.40 3.77
N ILE A 752 43.78 1.11 3.62
CA ILE A 752 42.74 2.15 3.52
C ILE A 752 42.00 2.27 4.85
N GLY A 753 41.97 3.48 5.37
CA GLY A 753 41.05 3.92 6.41
C GLY A 753 39.78 4.52 5.83
N ILE A 754 38.67 4.40 6.57
CA ILE A 754 37.34 4.76 6.08
C ILE A 754 36.69 5.81 6.98
N ARG A 755 36.23 6.90 6.36
CA ARG A 755 35.47 7.97 6.98
C ARG A 755 34.04 7.97 6.45
N ILE A 756 33.08 8.08 7.35
CA ILE A 756 31.65 8.06 7.03
C ILE A 756 30.94 9.33 7.47
N GLU A 757 29.82 9.63 6.81
CA GLU A 757 28.91 10.71 7.16
C GLU A 757 27.46 10.23 7.26
N ALA A 758 26.68 10.89 8.10
CA ALA A 758 25.26 10.64 8.23
C ALA A 758 24.48 11.15 7.01
N VAL A 759 23.52 10.34 6.56
CA VAL A 759 22.66 10.67 5.40
C VAL A 759 21.18 10.61 5.76
N ARG A 760 20.39 11.40 5.03
CA ARG A 760 18.92 11.34 5.08
C ARG A 760 18.32 11.22 3.69
N GLU A 761 17.16 10.59 3.62
CA GLU A 761 16.41 10.44 2.39
C GLU A 761 15.41 11.58 2.21
N LEU A 762 15.41 12.19 1.02
CA LEU A 762 14.48 13.26 0.65
C LEU A 762 13.72 12.87 -0.62
N ASP A 763 12.39 12.93 -0.59
CA ASP A 763 11.59 12.86 -1.80
C ASP A 763 11.69 14.21 -2.54
N TYR A 764 12.38 14.19 -3.68
CA TYR A 764 12.47 15.33 -4.59
C TYR A 764 11.83 14.99 -5.93
N LYS A 765 10.68 15.62 -6.22
CA LYS A 765 9.94 15.46 -7.49
C LYS A 765 9.58 13.99 -7.81
N GLY A 766 9.26 13.18 -6.80
CA GLY A 766 8.93 11.76 -6.98
C GLY A 766 10.16 10.88 -7.25
N SER A 767 11.34 11.36 -6.87
CA SER A 767 12.60 10.62 -6.85
C SER A 767 13.18 10.76 -5.45
N PHE A 768 13.36 9.65 -4.76
CA PHE A 768 14.10 9.64 -3.50
C PHE A 768 15.56 9.93 -3.79
N ARG A 769 16.11 10.95 -3.13
CA ARG A 769 17.52 11.32 -3.18
C ARG A 769 18.07 11.35 -1.76
N ARG A 770 19.22 10.71 -1.56
CA ARG A 770 19.91 10.76 -0.28
C ARG A 770 20.92 11.87 -0.28
N VAL A 771 20.83 12.72 0.72
CA VAL A 771 21.69 13.87 0.88
C VAL A 771 22.33 13.82 2.25
N ARG A 772 23.54 14.38 2.34
CA ARG A 772 24.25 14.60 3.60
C ARG A 772 23.33 15.29 4.61
N VAL A 773 23.34 14.84 5.86
CA VAL A 773 22.68 15.54 6.95
C VAL A 773 23.46 16.82 7.24
N PRO A 774 22.87 18.02 7.15
CA PRO A 774 23.59 19.26 7.40
C PRO A 774 24.22 19.27 8.81
N ASN A 775 25.49 19.65 8.91
CA ASN A 775 26.29 19.69 10.15
C ASN A 775 26.54 18.34 10.83
N SER A 776 26.40 17.20 10.13
CA SER A 776 26.81 15.90 10.66
C SER A 776 28.33 15.85 10.85
N ARG A 777 28.79 15.25 11.96
CA ARG A 777 30.20 14.95 12.17
C ARG A 777 30.63 13.88 11.16
N VAL A 778 31.86 14.01 10.65
CA VAL A 778 32.51 12.91 9.93
C VAL A 778 33.08 11.95 10.97
N VAL A 779 32.66 10.69 10.90
CA VAL A 779 33.11 9.64 11.81
C VAL A 779 34.27 8.91 11.16
N ASP A 780 35.39 8.87 11.86
CA ASP A 780 36.57 8.11 11.44
C ASP A 780 36.48 6.69 11.99
N LEU A 781 36.33 5.72 11.09
CA LEU A 781 36.32 4.31 11.44
C LEU A 781 37.74 3.75 11.59
N GLY A 782 38.78 4.55 11.32
CA GLY A 782 40.16 4.11 11.35
C GLY A 782 40.48 3.18 10.18
N THR A 783 41.49 2.32 10.37
CA THR A 783 41.99 1.37 9.39
C THR A 783 41.51 -0.04 9.76
N PRO A 784 40.36 -0.50 9.23
CA PRO A 784 39.85 -1.83 9.51
C PRO A 784 40.87 -2.90 9.09
N ARG A 785 40.88 -4.03 9.79
CA ARG A 785 41.79 -5.14 9.47
C ARG A 785 41.44 -5.78 8.13
N LEU A 786 40.15 -5.98 7.87
CA LEU A 786 39.61 -6.31 6.56
C LEU A 786 38.35 -5.47 6.33
N PHE A 787 38.27 -4.76 5.21
CA PHE A 787 37.02 -4.17 4.73
C PHE A 787 36.55 -4.82 3.44
N MET A 788 35.23 -4.90 3.31
CA MET A 788 34.52 -5.45 2.18
C MET A 788 33.50 -4.43 1.65
N ILE A 789 33.45 -4.21 0.34
CA ILE A 789 32.39 -3.40 -0.29
C ILE A 789 31.35 -4.33 -0.90
N ALA A 790 30.16 -4.33 -0.34
CA ALA A 790 29.06 -5.22 -0.71
C ALA A 790 27.87 -4.42 -1.27
N GLN A 791 28.12 -3.61 -2.31
CA GLN A 791 27.13 -2.77 -2.98
C GLN A 791 27.05 -3.10 -4.47
N GLY A 792 25.85 -3.02 -5.06
CA GLY A 792 25.57 -3.44 -6.45
C GLY A 792 26.35 -2.72 -7.57
N LEU A 793 26.01 -3.12 -8.80
CA LEU A 793 26.64 -2.83 -10.11
C LEU A 793 27.26 -1.45 -10.34
N ASP A 794 26.70 -0.41 -9.73
CA ASP A 794 27.09 0.99 -9.89
C ASP A 794 27.62 1.62 -8.59
N SER A 795 28.28 0.81 -7.74
CA SER A 795 28.89 1.30 -6.51
C SER A 795 29.86 2.44 -6.81
N ARG A 796 29.51 3.62 -6.31
CA ARG A 796 30.37 4.81 -6.36
C ARG A 796 31.63 4.58 -5.53
N ASP A 797 31.47 3.96 -4.37
CA ASP A 797 32.54 3.65 -3.42
C ASP A 797 33.60 2.74 -4.05
N ALA A 798 33.17 1.73 -4.81
CA ALA A 798 34.10 0.87 -5.56
C ALA A 798 34.88 1.66 -6.63
N ARG A 799 34.19 2.53 -7.39
CA ARG A 799 34.84 3.37 -8.42
C ARG A 799 35.83 4.38 -7.84
N SER A 800 35.55 4.98 -6.68
CA SER A 800 36.49 5.89 -6.01
C SER A 800 37.77 5.19 -5.58
N LEU A 801 37.69 3.89 -5.28
CA LEU A 801 38.86 3.06 -4.98
C LEU A 801 39.58 2.52 -6.23
N GLY A 802 39.18 2.97 -7.42
CA GLY A 802 39.80 2.55 -8.68
C GLY A 802 39.37 1.17 -9.18
N PHE A 803 38.38 0.52 -8.55
CA PHE A 803 37.83 -0.74 -9.03
C PHE A 803 37.17 -0.55 -10.40
N ARG A 804 37.52 -1.44 -11.34
CA ARG A 804 37.00 -1.44 -12.70
C ARG A 804 36.34 -2.77 -13.00
N GLN A 805 35.26 -2.69 -13.78
CA GLN A 805 34.56 -3.84 -14.31
C GLN A 805 34.60 -3.81 -15.83
N ARG A 806 34.87 -4.96 -16.42
CA ARG A 806 34.79 -5.18 -17.87
C ARG A 806 33.59 -6.05 -18.20
N PRO A 807 32.97 -5.90 -19.38
CA PRO A 807 31.96 -6.83 -19.86
C PRO A 807 32.52 -8.26 -19.89
N VAL A 808 31.72 -9.23 -19.45
CA VAL A 808 32.04 -10.63 -19.67
C VAL A 808 31.86 -10.92 -21.14
N LEU A 809 32.87 -11.53 -21.77
CA LEU A 809 32.78 -11.93 -23.16
C LEU A 809 32.54 -13.42 -23.25
N ILE A 810 31.57 -13.83 -24.07
CA ILE A 810 31.27 -15.22 -24.37
C ILE A 810 31.61 -15.47 -25.83
N ASP A 811 32.37 -16.52 -26.08
CA ASP A 811 32.55 -17.05 -27.43
C ASP A 811 31.45 -18.07 -27.70
N HIS A 812 30.70 -17.84 -28.76
CA HIS A 812 29.60 -18.70 -29.17
C HIS A 812 30.04 -19.87 -30.06
N GLY A 813 31.33 -19.94 -30.44
CA GLY A 813 31.85 -20.98 -31.33
C GLY A 813 31.37 -20.84 -32.79
N ASP A 814 30.89 -19.65 -33.17
CA ASP A 814 30.27 -19.36 -34.46
C ASP A 814 31.15 -18.50 -35.39
N GLY A 815 32.43 -18.34 -35.05
CA GLY A 815 33.43 -17.61 -35.85
C GLY A 815 33.41 -16.09 -35.69
N ARG A 816 32.54 -15.52 -34.84
CA ARG A 816 32.50 -14.08 -34.54
C ARG A 816 33.54 -13.62 -33.51
N GLY A 817 34.18 -14.56 -32.84
CA GLY A 817 34.99 -14.30 -31.66
C GLY A 817 34.14 -13.89 -30.45
N PRO A 818 34.79 -13.57 -29.32
CA PRO A 818 34.12 -13.31 -28.05
C PRO A 818 33.30 -12.01 -28.10
N VAL A 819 32.02 -12.07 -27.71
CA VAL A 819 31.08 -10.92 -27.66
C VAL A 819 30.55 -10.69 -26.24
N PRO A 820 30.13 -9.46 -25.88
CA PRO A 820 29.56 -9.18 -24.56
C PRO A 820 28.35 -10.08 -24.25
N ALA A 821 28.36 -10.69 -23.07
CA ALA A 821 27.27 -11.47 -22.51
C ALA A 821 26.14 -10.53 -22.08
N GLU A 822 25.19 -10.33 -22.99
CA GLU A 822 24.15 -9.33 -22.86
C GLU A 822 22.84 -9.83 -23.47
N ALA A 823 21.72 -9.57 -22.78
CA ALA A 823 20.39 -9.94 -23.25
C ALA A 823 19.34 -8.90 -22.85
N ASP A 824 18.37 -8.66 -23.74
CA ASP A 824 17.23 -7.77 -23.48
C ASP A 824 16.04 -8.61 -22.98
N PHE A 825 15.37 -8.18 -21.92
CA PHE A 825 14.23 -8.86 -21.32
C PHE A 825 13.02 -7.95 -21.17
N LEU A 826 11.83 -8.55 -21.22
CA LEU A 826 10.58 -7.95 -20.78
C LEU A 826 10.14 -8.57 -19.46
N ALA A 827 10.04 -7.75 -18.42
CA ALA A 827 9.49 -8.15 -17.12
C ALA A 827 8.10 -7.56 -16.90
N GLY A 828 7.16 -8.38 -16.44
CA GLY A 828 5.83 -7.94 -16.05
C GLY A 828 5.20 -8.85 -15.01
N ASN A 829 4.14 -8.36 -14.39
CA ASN A 829 3.42 -9.04 -13.33
C ASN A 829 2.00 -9.33 -13.81
N VAL A 830 1.58 -10.59 -13.70
CA VAL A 830 0.33 -11.13 -14.25
C VAL A 830 -0.46 -11.81 -13.12
N ASP A 831 -1.77 -11.65 -13.07
CA ASP A 831 -2.63 -12.35 -12.09
C ASP A 831 -2.81 -13.84 -12.52
N VAL A 832 -1.84 -14.70 -12.21
CA VAL A 832 -1.89 -16.17 -12.42
C VAL A 832 -1.61 -16.88 -11.10
N TYR A 833 -2.48 -17.81 -10.72
CA TYR A 833 -2.29 -18.64 -9.54
C TYR A 833 -1.29 -19.75 -9.81
N LEU A 834 -0.05 -19.51 -9.37
CA LEU A 834 1.10 -20.40 -9.55
C LEU A 834 1.22 -21.41 -8.41
N GLY A 835 0.80 -21.05 -7.19
CA GLY A 835 1.04 -21.88 -6.00
C GLY A 835 2.53 -21.87 -5.62
N ASP A 836 3.13 -23.04 -5.55
CA ASP A 836 4.57 -23.30 -5.32
C ASP A 836 5.34 -23.65 -6.60
N ARG A 837 4.69 -23.51 -7.78
CA ARG A 837 5.28 -23.85 -9.07
C ARG A 837 6.18 -22.76 -9.60
N ILE A 838 7.29 -23.19 -10.19
CA ILE A 838 8.19 -22.37 -11.00
C ILE A 838 8.27 -23.04 -12.36
N ARG A 839 8.03 -22.27 -13.43
CA ARG A 839 8.10 -22.80 -14.79
C ARG A 839 9.14 -22.03 -15.59
N HIS A 840 10.05 -22.78 -16.18
CA HIS A 840 11.05 -22.33 -17.13
C HIS A 840 10.68 -22.85 -18.51
N ARG A 841 10.82 -21.99 -19.51
CA ARG A 841 10.59 -22.39 -20.90
C ARG A 841 11.68 -21.81 -21.79
N VAL A 842 12.23 -22.65 -22.67
CA VAL A 842 13.10 -22.24 -23.78
C VAL A 842 12.40 -22.62 -25.08
N ALA A 843 12.31 -21.71 -26.03
CA ALA A 843 11.59 -21.96 -27.28
C ALA A 843 12.26 -21.31 -28.49
N SER A 844 12.03 -21.91 -29.66
CA SER A 844 12.47 -21.34 -30.95
C SER A 844 11.47 -20.32 -31.48
N GLU A 845 11.95 -19.13 -31.82
CA GLU A 845 11.27 -18.11 -32.63
C GLU A 845 12.01 -17.91 -33.96
N PHE A 846 11.28 -17.50 -35.01
CA PHE A 846 11.86 -17.30 -36.34
C PHE A 846 11.68 -15.86 -36.81
N ASP A 847 12.71 -15.28 -37.45
CA ASP A 847 12.55 -14.00 -38.15
C ASP A 847 11.86 -14.16 -39.51
N ALA A 848 11.62 -13.05 -40.22
CA ALA A 848 10.96 -13.05 -41.53
C ALA A 848 11.76 -13.80 -42.62
N ALA A 849 13.06 -14.03 -42.41
CA ALA A 849 13.92 -14.79 -43.31
C ALA A 849 14.01 -16.28 -42.92
N GLY A 850 13.27 -16.71 -41.89
CA GLY A 850 13.24 -18.11 -41.44
C GLY A 850 14.40 -18.50 -40.53
N ASN A 851 15.15 -17.53 -39.99
CA ASN A 851 16.25 -17.81 -39.08
C ASN A 851 15.76 -18.06 -37.66
N GLU A 852 16.27 -19.12 -37.04
CA GLU A 852 15.89 -19.52 -35.68
C GLU A 852 16.63 -18.71 -34.59
N TYR A 853 15.89 -18.31 -33.57
CA TYR A 853 16.37 -17.65 -32.35
C TYR A 853 15.76 -18.34 -31.14
N TRP A 854 16.50 -18.43 -30.05
CA TRP A 854 15.96 -18.98 -28.80
C TRP A 854 15.47 -17.86 -27.90
N VAL A 855 14.29 -18.07 -27.32
CA VAL A 855 13.66 -17.16 -26.36
C VAL A 855 13.49 -17.90 -25.05
N ARG A 856 14.16 -17.41 -24.01
CA ARG A 856 14.04 -17.92 -22.64
C ARG A 856 12.95 -17.18 -21.90
N GLN A 857 12.16 -17.91 -21.13
CA GLN A 857 11.04 -17.40 -20.37
C GLN A 857 11.02 -18.03 -18.99
N VAL A 858 10.64 -17.27 -17.97
CA VAL A 858 10.37 -17.80 -16.63
C VAL A 858 9.09 -17.18 -16.07
N VAL A 859 8.36 -17.99 -15.30
CA VAL A 859 7.25 -17.52 -14.47
C VAL A 859 7.42 -18.02 -13.03
N ILE A 860 7.37 -17.08 -12.08
CA ILE A 860 7.62 -17.32 -10.66
C ILE A 860 6.51 -16.65 -9.83
N GLY A 861 6.04 -17.32 -8.78
CA GLY A 861 5.08 -16.75 -7.82
C GLY A 861 5.57 -15.47 -7.16
N HIS A 862 4.66 -14.53 -6.93
CA HIS A 862 4.94 -13.23 -6.30
C HIS A 862 4.98 -13.32 -4.76
N GLU A 863 5.76 -12.45 -4.14
CA GLU A 863 5.87 -12.29 -2.69
C GLU A 863 4.51 -11.94 -2.07
N GLY A 864 4.07 -12.73 -1.09
CA GLY A 864 2.83 -12.47 -0.34
C GLY A 864 1.51 -12.69 -1.09
N ASP A 865 1.52 -13.04 -2.39
CA ASP A 865 0.30 -13.35 -3.16
C ASP A 865 0.54 -14.44 -4.22
N ALA A 866 0.15 -15.68 -3.90
CA ALA A 866 0.26 -16.83 -4.80
C ALA A 866 -0.61 -16.73 -6.06
N GLN A 867 -1.50 -15.72 -6.15
CA GLN A 867 -2.35 -15.44 -7.32
C GLN A 867 -1.66 -14.55 -8.36
N ILE A 868 -0.43 -14.13 -8.11
CA ILE A 868 0.30 -13.21 -8.95
C ILE A 868 1.64 -13.84 -9.35
N GLY A 869 1.98 -13.77 -10.63
CA GLY A 869 3.21 -14.29 -11.21
C GLY A 869 4.07 -13.21 -11.83
N TRP A 870 5.35 -13.17 -11.48
CA TRP A 870 6.38 -12.48 -12.26
C TRP A 870 6.69 -13.30 -13.50
N VAL A 871 6.56 -12.67 -14.67
CA VAL A 871 6.96 -13.27 -15.94
C VAL A 871 8.10 -12.45 -16.52
N LEU A 872 9.19 -13.12 -16.86
CA LEU A 872 10.27 -12.57 -17.66
C LEU A 872 10.33 -13.31 -18.98
N ALA A 873 10.45 -12.57 -20.07
CA ALA A 873 10.62 -13.12 -21.40
C ALA A 873 11.76 -12.40 -22.12
N GLU A 874 12.73 -13.18 -22.60
CA GLU A 874 13.82 -12.68 -23.44
C GLU A 874 13.25 -12.06 -24.72
N VAL A 875 13.90 -11.00 -25.21
CA VAL A 875 13.54 -10.33 -26.45
C VAL A 875 14.57 -10.68 -27.51
N PRO A 876 14.19 -11.43 -28.57
CA PRO A 876 15.12 -11.79 -29.61
C PRO A 876 15.60 -10.54 -30.36
N GLU A 877 16.82 -10.63 -30.88
CA GLU A 877 17.55 -9.47 -31.39
C GLU A 877 16.92 -8.79 -32.60
N TYR A 878 16.19 -9.55 -33.41
CA TYR A 878 15.52 -9.02 -34.59
C TYR A 878 14.29 -8.14 -34.28
N LYS A 879 13.76 -8.15 -33.04
CA LYS A 879 12.58 -7.37 -32.64
C LYS A 879 12.95 -5.92 -32.30
N THR A 880 12.36 -4.93 -32.95
CA THR A 880 12.71 -3.51 -32.71
C THR A 880 11.69 -2.72 -31.88
N PHE A 881 10.43 -3.16 -31.82
CA PHE A 881 9.31 -2.43 -31.17
C PHE A 881 9.11 -0.99 -31.68
N ASP A 882 9.48 -0.70 -32.93
CA ASP A 882 9.26 0.62 -33.53
C ASP A 882 7.85 0.74 -34.14
N PRO A 883 7.03 1.70 -33.69
CA PRO A 883 5.68 1.91 -34.21
C PRO A 883 5.62 2.37 -35.67
N ILE A 884 6.65 3.06 -36.17
CA ILE A 884 6.75 3.51 -37.55
C ILE A 884 7.05 2.31 -38.44
N LEU A 885 8.05 1.50 -38.09
CA LEU A 885 8.38 0.28 -38.85
C LEU A 885 7.24 -0.73 -38.81
N ALA A 886 6.49 -0.79 -37.71
CA ALA A 886 5.29 -1.62 -37.59
C ALA A 886 4.05 -1.05 -38.31
N GLY A 887 4.15 0.13 -38.93
CA GLY A 887 3.02 0.78 -39.63
C GLY A 887 1.90 1.30 -38.73
N LEU A 888 2.08 1.35 -37.40
CA LEU A 888 1.09 1.83 -36.43
C LEU A 888 0.95 3.35 -36.42
N VAL A 889 2.01 4.07 -36.79
CA VAL A 889 2.03 5.53 -36.89
C VAL A 889 2.69 5.98 -38.21
N PRO A 890 2.29 7.14 -38.78
CA PRO A 890 2.86 7.61 -40.04
C PRO A 890 4.36 7.88 -39.97
N ALA A 891 5.04 7.69 -41.11
CA ALA A 891 6.44 8.09 -41.29
C ALA A 891 6.60 9.60 -40.99
N GLY A 892 7.56 9.95 -40.11
CA GLY A 892 7.80 11.33 -39.65
C GLY A 892 7.18 11.69 -38.29
N THR A 893 6.49 10.77 -37.61
CA THR A 893 5.97 11.00 -36.26
C THR A 893 7.12 11.26 -35.26
N PRO A 894 7.14 12.37 -34.50
CA PRO A 894 8.22 12.65 -33.55
C PRO A 894 8.29 11.59 -32.44
N LYS A 895 9.50 11.08 -32.16
CA LYS A 895 9.74 10.04 -31.13
C LYS A 895 9.29 10.44 -29.72
N GLY A 896 9.32 11.74 -29.40
CA GLY A 896 8.83 12.29 -28.12
C GLY A 896 7.31 12.51 -28.05
N SER A 897 6.57 12.24 -29.12
CA SER A 897 5.12 12.45 -29.16
C SER A 897 4.36 11.38 -28.38
N ARG A 898 3.18 11.74 -27.84
CA ARG A 898 2.29 10.79 -27.16
C ARG A 898 1.85 9.64 -28.07
N ARG A 899 1.67 9.89 -29.37
CA ARG A 899 1.23 8.89 -30.35
C ARG A 899 2.30 7.83 -30.62
N PHE A 900 3.56 8.26 -30.78
CA PHE A 900 4.70 7.35 -30.90
C PHE A 900 4.87 6.50 -29.64
N PHE A 901 4.83 7.13 -28.47
CA PHE A 901 4.95 6.42 -27.20
C PHE A 901 3.84 5.39 -26.97
N ALA A 902 2.59 5.73 -27.29
CA ALA A 902 1.46 4.79 -27.20
C ALA A 902 1.62 3.59 -28.17
N GLY A 903 2.09 3.82 -29.40
CA GLY A 903 2.38 2.75 -30.34
C GLY A 903 3.49 1.82 -29.86
N HIS A 904 4.54 2.36 -29.25
CA HIS A 904 5.67 1.58 -28.73
C HIS A 904 5.21 0.70 -27.55
N GLN A 905 4.43 1.28 -26.64
CA GLN A 905 3.80 0.55 -25.54
C GLN A 905 2.88 -0.57 -26.01
N PHE A 906 2.12 -0.34 -27.09
CA PHE A 906 1.26 -1.36 -27.67
C PHE A 906 2.08 -2.56 -28.17
N LEU A 907 3.17 -2.33 -28.91
CA LEU A 907 4.05 -3.39 -29.43
C LEU A 907 4.69 -4.22 -28.30
N LEU A 908 5.18 -3.57 -27.24
CA LEU A 908 5.72 -4.27 -26.07
C LEU A 908 4.67 -5.16 -25.39
N ARG A 909 3.45 -4.63 -25.22
CA ARG A 909 2.34 -5.38 -24.63
C ARG A 909 1.96 -6.60 -25.48
N GLN A 910 1.87 -6.44 -26.80
CA GLN A 910 1.46 -7.54 -27.69
C GLN A 910 2.46 -8.70 -27.62
N TYR A 911 3.74 -8.40 -27.78
CA TYR A 911 4.79 -9.42 -27.67
C TYR A 911 4.78 -10.08 -26.28
N PHE A 912 4.70 -9.30 -25.21
CA PHE A 912 4.69 -9.85 -23.85
C PHE A 912 3.50 -10.80 -23.61
N LEU A 913 2.31 -10.47 -24.10
CA LEU A 913 1.13 -11.35 -23.99
C LEU A 913 1.30 -12.65 -24.77
N ASP A 914 1.95 -12.61 -25.94
CA ASP A 914 2.28 -13.82 -26.70
C ASP A 914 3.23 -14.72 -25.88
N GLN A 915 4.27 -14.14 -25.29
CA GLN A 915 5.24 -14.88 -24.48
C GLN A 915 4.61 -15.45 -23.20
N ILE A 916 3.79 -14.67 -22.48
CA ILE A 916 3.08 -15.13 -21.28
C ILE A 916 2.13 -16.28 -21.63
N SER A 917 1.38 -16.16 -22.72
CA SER A 917 0.44 -17.21 -23.16
C SER A 917 1.17 -18.54 -23.38
N LEU A 918 2.36 -18.50 -23.98
CA LEU A 918 3.18 -19.69 -24.21
C LEU A 918 3.70 -20.32 -22.92
N ILE A 919 4.29 -19.54 -22.00
CA ILE A 919 4.84 -20.11 -20.77
C ILE A 919 3.74 -20.59 -19.82
N THR A 920 2.65 -19.84 -19.69
CA THR A 920 1.57 -20.22 -18.77
C THR A 920 0.62 -21.26 -19.34
N GLU A 921 0.67 -21.53 -20.66
CA GLU A 921 -0.27 -22.39 -21.38
C GLU A 921 -1.73 -21.88 -21.36
N ILE A 922 -1.93 -20.60 -21.01
CA ILE A 922 -3.24 -19.96 -21.01
C ILE A 922 -3.44 -19.24 -22.35
N PRO A 923 -4.59 -19.40 -23.03
CA PRO A 923 -4.85 -18.78 -24.31
C PRO A 923 -4.65 -17.25 -24.31
N ARG A 924 -4.13 -16.72 -25.41
CA ARG A 924 -3.82 -15.29 -25.56
C ARG A 924 -5.02 -14.38 -25.33
N ASP A 925 -6.20 -14.78 -25.81
CA ASP A 925 -7.45 -14.03 -25.68
C ASP A 925 -7.98 -14.03 -24.23
N GLU A 926 -7.63 -15.05 -23.43
CA GLU A 926 -7.84 -15.06 -21.99
C GLU A 926 -6.81 -14.18 -21.27
N MET A 927 -5.55 -14.25 -21.69
CA MET A 927 -4.47 -13.40 -21.17
C MET A 927 -4.69 -11.91 -21.43
N GLU A 928 -5.28 -11.54 -22.56
CA GLU A 928 -5.66 -10.15 -22.84
C GLU A 928 -6.71 -9.60 -21.87
N ARG A 929 -7.49 -10.48 -21.24
CA ARG A 929 -8.48 -10.12 -20.22
C ARG A 929 -7.86 -10.00 -18.84
N ASN A 930 -6.68 -10.60 -18.59
CA ASN A 930 -5.96 -10.61 -17.32
C ASN A 930 -5.42 -9.22 -16.93
N GLN A 931 -5.39 -8.90 -15.64
CA GLN A 931 -4.83 -7.65 -15.15
C GLN A 931 -3.30 -7.74 -15.02
N LEU A 932 -2.60 -6.89 -15.76
CA LEU A 932 -1.18 -6.63 -15.55
C LEU A 932 -1.01 -5.55 -14.49
N SER A 933 -0.81 -5.95 -13.23
CA SER A 933 -0.58 -5.01 -12.12
C SER A 933 0.73 -4.23 -12.30
N TYR A 934 1.70 -4.87 -12.97
CA TYR A 934 2.93 -4.27 -13.48
C TYR A 934 3.05 -4.62 -14.97
N GLY A 935 2.82 -3.65 -15.84
CA GLY A 935 2.95 -3.84 -17.28
C GLY A 935 4.38 -4.16 -17.73
N PRO A 936 4.56 -4.78 -18.91
CA PRO A 936 5.88 -5.20 -19.39
C PRO A 936 6.84 -4.01 -19.51
N LYS A 937 8.03 -4.17 -18.94
CA LYS A 937 9.13 -3.23 -19.07
C LYS A 937 10.31 -3.91 -19.75
N LEU A 938 10.81 -3.24 -20.79
CA LEU A 938 12.04 -3.63 -21.46
C LEU A 938 13.22 -3.17 -20.60
N PHE A 939 14.13 -4.08 -20.29
CA PHE A 939 15.40 -3.79 -19.63
C PHE A 939 16.49 -4.68 -20.24
N THR A 940 17.75 -4.32 -20.02
CA THR A 940 18.91 -5.03 -20.55
C THR A 940 19.73 -5.55 -19.39
N ILE A 941 20.10 -6.83 -19.45
CA ILE A 941 21.09 -7.42 -18.54
C ILE A 941 22.41 -7.47 -19.30
N THR A 942 23.45 -6.91 -18.70
CA THR A 942 24.83 -7.02 -19.20
C THR A 942 25.70 -7.59 -18.10
N GLU A 943 26.34 -8.72 -18.36
CA GLU A 943 27.29 -9.33 -17.44
C GLU A 943 28.59 -8.54 -17.39
N ARG A 944 29.07 -8.26 -16.17
CA ARG A 944 30.32 -7.51 -15.96
C ARG A 944 31.13 -8.13 -14.84
N ILE A 945 32.39 -8.43 -15.11
CA ILE A 945 33.32 -8.97 -14.11
C ILE A 945 34.32 -7.91 -13.68
N GLY A 946 34.65 -7.88 -12.39
CA GLY A 946 35.74 -7.06 -11.86
C GLY A 946 37.10 -7.46 -12.44
N GLU A 947 37.98 -6.48 -12.65
CA GLU A 947 39.35 -6.73 -13.14
C GLU A 947 40.27 -7.28 -12.04
N ASP A 948 40.14 -6.77 -10.80
CA ASP A 948 40.82 -7.28 -9.60
C ASP A 948 39.90 -7.13 -8.38
N ALA A 949 39.72 -8.19 -7.60
CA ALA A 949 38.89 -8.16 -6.39
C ALA A 949 39.59 -7.43 -5.23
N LEU A 950 40.91 -7.32 -5.27
CA LEU A 950 41.74 -6.61 -4.30
C LEU A 950 41.91 -5.14 -4.70
N VAL A 951 41.43 -4.21 -3.88
CA VAL A 951 41.63 -2.75 -4.10
C VAL A 951 42.63 -2.14 -3.13
N ALA A 952 42.93 -2.81 -2.01
CA ALA A 952 43.88 -2.37 -1.00
C ALA A 952 44.45 -3.56 -0.20
N PRO A 953 45.59 -3.41 0.51
CA PRO A 953 46.17 -4.47 1.34
C PRO A 953 45.24 -5.05 2.41
N ASN A 954 44.22 -4.30 2.82
CA ASN A 954 43.20 -4.67 3.80
C ASN A 954 41.77 -4.63 3.21
N GLY A 955 41.61 -4.62 1.88
CA GLY A 955 40.36 -4.25 1.23
C GLY A 955 39.99 -5.09 0.01
N VAL A 956 38.80 -5.68 0.05
CA VAL A 956 38.21 -6.46 -1.05
C VAL A 956 36.87 -5.85 -1.45
N VAL A 957 36.54 -5.83 -2.73
CA VAL A 957 35.16 -5.53 -3.18
C VAL A 957 34.46 -6.87 -3.34
N ALA A 958 33.33 -7.08 -2.67
CA ALA A 958 32.55 -8.32 -2.78
C ALA A 958 31.10 -8.09 -2.32
N GLY A 959 30.18 -8.13 -3.29
CA GLY A 959 28.73 -8.14 -3.06
C GLY A 959 28.02 -7.54 -4.25
N ASP A 960 27.47 -8.40 -5.11
CA ASP A 960 26.70 -8.08 -6.32
C ASP A 960 27.44 -7.26 -7.41
N SER A 961 28.67 -6.77 -7.12
CA SER A 961 29.49 -5.94 -8.01
C SER A 961 30.50 -6.71 -8.87
N PHE A 962 30.38 -8.04 -9.00
CA PHE A 962 31.29 -8.85 -9.83
C PHE A 962 30.62 -9.62 -10.96
N GLY A 963 29.31 -9.44 -11.15
CA GLY A 963 28.54 -9.97 -12.26
C GLY A 963 27.08 -9.60 -12.14
N ASN A 964 26.37 -9.70 -13.27
CA ASN A 964 24.95 -9.42 -13.38
C ASN A 964 24.18 -10.72 -13.71
N GLY A 965 24.72 -11.84 -13.22
CA GLY A 965 24.44 -13.20 -13.67
C GLY A 965 23.12 -13.78 -13.21
N HIS A 966 22.31 -14.13 -14.19
CA HIS A 966 21.22 -15.11 -14.09
C HIS A 966 20.20 -14.88 -12.95
N PHE A 967 19.18 -14.07 -13.24
CA PHE A 967 18.00 -13.91 -12.37
C PHE A 967 17.08 -15.14 -12.32
N LEU A 968 17.17 -16.10 -13.26
CA LEU A 968 16.18 -17.17 -13.34
C LEU A 968 16.37 -18.25 -12.25
N GLN A 969 17.57 -18.37 -11.64
CA GLN A 969 17.85 -19.35 -10.56
C GLN A 969 18.53 -18.73 -9.32
N SER A 970 18.47 -17.42 -9.12
CA SER A 970 19.08 -16.75 -7.94
C SER A 970 20.60 -17.00 -7.77
N GLY A 971 21.32 -17.34 -8.85
CA GLY A 971 22.70 -17.83 -8.78
C GLY A 971 23.69 -16.83 -8.17
N GLY A 972 23.57 -15.54 -8.47
CA GLY A 972 24.43 -14.51 -7.87
C GLY A 972 24.29 -14.40 -6.35
N VAL A 973 23.08 -14.63 -5.83
CA VAL A 973 22.79 -14.60 -4.39
C VAL A 973 23.41 -15.80 -3.69
N LEU A 974 23.26 -17.00 -4.27
CA LEU A 974 23.89 -18.21 -3.76
C LEU A 974 25.41 -18.04 -3.72
N THR A 975 26.02 -17.64 -4.85
CA THR A 975 27.47 -17.38 -4.94
C THR A 975 27.93 -16.38 -3.88
N GLY A 976 27.17 -15.32 -3.62
CA GLY A 976 27.50 -14.34 -2.57
C GLY A 976 27.39 -14.90 -1.15
N MET A 977 26.23 -15.46 -0.80
CA MET A 977 25.91 -15.86 0.57
C MET A 977 26.58 -17.17 1.01
N THR A 978 26.72 -18.15 0.12
CA THR A 978 27.33 -19.46 0.44
C THR A 978 28.77 -19.57 -0.07
N GLY A 979 29.15 -18.83 -1.12
CA GLY A 979 30.53 -18.79 -1.64
C GLY A 979 31.37 -17.68 -1.00
N HIS A 980 31.15 -16.43 -1.42
CA HIS A 980 32.00 -15.29 -1.02
C HIS A 980 32.05 -15.08 0.49
N ALA A 981 30.92 -15.18 1.19
CA ALA A 981 30.89 -15.06 2.64
C ALA A 981 31.66 -16.19 3.34
N TRP A 982 31.64 -17.42 2.79
CA TRP A 982 32.44 -18.54 3.30
C TRP A 982 33.94 -18.27 3.17
N ARG A 983 34.39 -17.62 2.09
CA ARG A 983 35.82 -17.25 1.94
C ARG A 983 36.30 -16.31 3.05
N VAL A 984 35.42 -15.50 3.63
CA VAL A 984 35.75 -14.67 4.80
C VAL A 984 36.00 -15.53 6.05
N LEU A 985 35.27 -16.64 6.23
CA LEU A 985 35.57 -17.61 7.29
C LEU A 985 36.96 -18.24 7.09
N GLU A 986 37.27 -18.70 5.87
CA GLU A 986 38.58 -19.28 5.53
C GLU A 986 39.72 -18.28 5.74
N PHE A 987 39.48 -16.99 5.43
CA PHE A 987 40.41 -15.91 5.71
C PHE A 987 40.76 -15.81 7.20
N TRP A 988 39.75 -15.82 8.08
CA TRP A 988 39.98 -15.78 9.52
C TRP A 988 40.71 -17.02 10.04
N GLN A 989 40.35 -18.20 9.54
CA GLN A 989 41.03 -19.45 9.90
C GLN A 989 42.50 -19.46 9.45
N ALA A 990 42.80 -18.93 8.26
CA ALA A 990 44.17 -18.81 7.76
C ALA A 990 45.02 -17.87 8.62
N LEU A 991 44.44 -16.75 9.09
CA LEU A 991 45.10 -15.84 10.02
C LEU A 991 45.36 -16.49 11.38
N ASP A 992 44.41 -17.24 11.93
CA ASP A 992 44.60 -17.98 13.18
C ASP A 992 45.63 -19.11 13.05
N ALA A 993 45.80 -19.66 11.85
CA ALA A 993 46.85 -20.61 11.51
C ALA A 993 48.24 -19.96 11.27
N GLY A 994 48.36 -18.63 11.39
CA GLY A 994 49.63 -17.90 11.28
C GLY A 994 50.01 -17.45 9.86
N THR A 995 49.06 -17.42 8.91
CA THR A 995 49.30 -16.90 7.56
C THR A 995 49.52 -15.38 7.60
N ASP A 996 50.44 -14.85 6.79
CA ASP A 996 50.63 -13.41 6.61
C ASP A 996 49.34 -12.73 6.12
N GLU A 997 49.06 -11.55 6.65
CA GLU A 997 47.78 -10.85 6.41
C GLU A 997 47.60 -10.43 4.95
N ARG A 998 48.65 -9.94 4.29
CA ARG A 998 48.56 -9.56 2.86
C ARG A 998 48.36 -10.80 1.99
N ALA A 999 49.05 -11.89 2.31
CA ALA A 999 48.86 -13.16 1.64
C ALA A 999 47.44 -13.72 1.83
N ALA A 1000 46.89 -13.61 3.04
CA ALA A 1000 45.53 -14.03 3.35
C ALA A 1000 44.47 -13.20 2.60
N VAL A 1001 44.61 -11.87 2.56
CA VAL A 1001 43.70 -10.99 1.80
C VAL A 1001 43.80 -11.26 0.29
N ARG A 1002 45.01 -11.52 -0.24
CA ARG A 1002 45.16 -11.90 -1.65
C ARG A 1002 44.48 -13.23 -1.95
N ARG A 1003 44.67 -14.24 -1.10
CA ARG A 1003 44.01 -15.55 -1.23
C ARG A 1003 42.48 -15.41 -1.18
N LEU A 1004 41.94 -14.57 -0.30
CA LEU A 1004 40.51 -14.24 -0.24
C LEU A 1004 40.01 -13.64 -1.57
N ALA A 1005 40.73 -12.65 -2.10
CA ALA A 1005 40.39 -12.02 -3.37
C ALA A 1005 40.41 -13.01 -4.56
N ASP A 1006 41.44 -13.87 -4.62
CA ASP A 1006 41.56 -14.89 -5.67
C ASP A 1006 40.46 -15.96 -5.57
N ALA A 1007 40.08 -16.37 -4.36
CA ALA A 1007 38.99 -17.31 -4.14
C ALA A 1007 37.63 -16.71 -4.53
N ILE A 1008 37.35 -15.46 -4.14
CA ILE A 1008 36.12 -14.74 -4.55
C ILE A 1008 36.05 -14.59 -6.07
N LYS A 1009 37.19 -14.29 -6.72
CA LYS A 1009 37.27 -14.24 -8.18
C LYS A 1009 36.96 -15.60 -8.81
N THR A 1010 37.53 -16.68 -8.28
CA THR A 1010 37.29 -18.05 -8.75
C THR A 1010 35.82 -18.43 -8.63
N ASP A 1011 35.19 -18.15 -7.48
CA ASP A 1011 33.76 -18.39 -7.23
C ASP A 1011 32.89 -17.60 -8.22
N THR A 1012 33.28 -16.38 -8.55
CA THR A 1012 32.61 -15.54 -9.55
C THR A 1012 32.77 -16.08 -10.97
N GLU A 1013 33.98 -16.49 -11.36
CA GLU A 1013 34.26 -17.09 -12.67
C GLU A 1013 33.46 -18.39 -12.86
N ALA A 1014 33.41 -19.25 -11.84
CA ALA A 1014 32.59 -20.47 -11.86
C ALA A 1014 31.10 -20.18 -12.09
N TRP A 1015 30.56 -19.14 -11.45
CA TRP A 1015 29.19 -18.69 -11.66
C TRP A 1015 28.96 -18.13 -13.07
N LEU A 1016 29.90 -17.34 -13.59
CA LEU A 1016 29.83 -16.80 -14.95
C LEU A 1016 29.92 -17.91 -16.00
N GLU A 1017 30.78 -18.90 -15.81
CA GLU A 1017 30.87 -20.09 -16.67
C GLU A 1017 29.58 -20.91 -16.65
N HIS A 1018 29.02 -21.17 -15.46
CA HIS A 1018 27.75 -21.88 -15.32
C HIS A 1018 26.59 -21.13 -16.00
N SER A 1019 26.61 -19.79 -15.97
CA SER A 1019 25.59 -18.96 -16.62
C SER A 1019 25.83 -18.70 -18.11
N ALA A 1020 27.05 -18.90 -18.63
CA ALA A 1020 27.40 -18.60 -20.03
C ALA A 1020 26.53 -19.31 -21.09
N PRO A 1021 26.15 -20.60 -20.95
CA PRO A 1021 25.24 -21.27 -21.90
C PRO A 1021 23.85 -20.61 -22.00
N LEU A 1022 23.46 -19.84 -20.99
CA LEU A 1022 22.19 -19.11 -20.93
C LEU A 1022 22.26 -17.74 -21.62
N PHE A 1023 23.45 -17.30 -22.02
CA PHE A 1023 23.65 -16.15 -22.90
C PHE A 1023 24.16 -16.57 -24.28
N ALA A 1024 24.55 -17.85 -24.43
CA ALA A 1024 24.96 -18.41 -25.71
C ALA A 1024 23.78 -18.40 -26.70
N ARG A 1025 23.99 -17.79 -27.87
CA ARG A 1025 23.04 -17.89 -28.99
C ARG A 1025 23.12 -19.30 -29.58
N PRO A 1026 22.03 -19.84 -30.15
CA PRO A 1026 22.23 -20.85 -31.17
C PRO A 1026 23.07 -20.26 -32.29
N ALA A 1027 24.14 -20.94 -32.68
CA ALA A 1027 24.62 -20.79 -34.04
C ALA A 1027 23.44 -21.22 -34.95
N PRO A 1028 23.05 -20.43 -35.96
CA PRO A 1028 22.18 -20.97 -37.00
C PRO A 1028 22.85 -22.24 -37.55
N ARG A 1029 22.07 -23.25 -37.94
CA ARG A 1029 22.60 -24.35 -38.76
C ARG A 1029 23.14 -23.76 -40.07
N ALA A 1030 24.41 -23.37 -40.09
CA ALA A 1030 25.09 -22.91 -41.29
C ALA A 1030 25.78 -24.12 -41.93
N THR A 1031 25.26 -24.56 -43.07
CA THR A 1031 26.12 -25.15 -44.09
C THR A 1031 26.96 -24.03 -44.69
N VAL A 1032 28.23 -23.96 -44.26
CA VAL A 1032 29.34 -23.19 -44.87
C VAL A 1032 29.35 -21.67 -44.61
N ALA A 1033 30.55 -21.12 -44.39
CA ALA A 1033 30.81 -19.70 -44.16
C ALA A 1033 30.40 -18.82 -45.37
N ASP A 1034 29.17 -18.28 -45.33
CA ASP A 1034 28.60 -17.38 -46.34
C ASP A 1034 28.83 -15.91 -45.92
N PRO A 1035 29.38 -15.03 -46.78
CA PRO A 1035 29.43 -13.58 -46.57
C PRO A 1035 28.09 -12.92 -46.20
N ARG A 1036 26.95 -13.54 -46.58
CA ARG A 1036 25.60 -13.10 -46.18
C ARG A 1036 25.36 -13.21 -44.68
N GLU A 1037 26.05 -14.12 -44.00
CA GLU A 1037 25.96 -14.31 -42.55
C GLU A 1037 26.57 -13.14 -41.78
N GLN A 1038 27.72 -12.60 -42.24
CA GLN A 1038 28.31 -11.40 -41.64
C GLN A 1038 27.42 -10.16 -41.80
N GLU A 1039 26.75 -10.01 -42.95
CA GLU A 1039 25.83 -8.89 -43.19
C GLU A 1039 24.54 -9.03 -42.35
N ARG A 1040 24.02 -10.25 -42.19
CA ARG A 1040 22.91 -10.58 -41.29
C ARG A 1040 23.26 -10.24 -39.85
N GLN A 1041 24.46 -10.57 -39.40
CA GLN A 1041 24.95 -10.27 -38.05
C GLN A 1041 25.13 -8.77 -37.81
N ARG A 1042 25.65 -8.00 -38.78
CA ARG A 1042 25.70 -6.53 -38.71
C ARG A 1042 24.30 -5.92 -38.58
N THR A 1043 23.34 -6.48 -39.31
CA THR A 1043 21.93 -6.10 -39.26
C THR A 1043 21.32 -6.34 -37.88
N MET A 1044 21.63 -7.46 -37.23
CA MET A 1044 21.18 -7.76 -35.85
C MET A 1044 21.75 -6.78 -34.83
N ALA A 1045 23.05 -6.51 -34.88
CA ALA A 1045 23.70 -5.53 -33.99
C ALA A 1045 23.18 -4.10 -34.25
N ALA A 1046 22.78 -3.78 -35.48
CA ALA A 1046 22.11 -2.54 -35.81
C ALA A 1046 20.67 -2.51 -35.27
N ALA A 1047 19.92 -3.62 -35.31
CA ALA A 1047 18.56 -3.72 -34.77
C ALA A 1047 18.52 -3.54 -33.25
N THR A 1048 19.46 -4.14 -32.50
CA THR A 1048 19.57 -3.94 -31.04
C THR A 1048 19.92 -2.49 -30.69
N ARG A 1049 20.89 -1.88 -31.39
CA ARG A 1049 21.22 -0.46 -31.23
C ARG A 1049 20.05 0.45 -31.59
N TYR A 1050 19.33 0.10 -32.64
CA TYR A 1050 18.14 0.83 -33.08
C TYR A 1050 17.04 0.78 -32.01
N ARG A 1051 16.72 -0.41 -31.48
CA ARG A 1051 15.74 -0.62 -30.39
C ARG A 1051 16.03 0.27 -29.18
N ARG A 1052 17.30 0.36 -28.75
CA ARG A 1052 17.73 1.22 -27.63
C ARG A 1052 17.65 2.72 -27.93
N SER A 1053 17.67 3.11 -29.20
CA SER A 1053 17.54 4.50 -29.64
C SER A 1053 16.09 5.01 -29.77
N ILE A 1054 15.09 4.13 -29.63
CA ILE A 1054 13.67 4.45 -29.82
C ILE A 1054 13.13 5.28 -28.65
N VAL A 1055 13.34 4.79 -27.42
CA VAL A 1055 13.05 5.51 -26.17
C VAL A 1055 14.34 5.55 -25.36
N PRO A 1056 14.88 6.74 -25.04
CA PRO A 1056 16.10 6.84 -24.24
C PRO A 1056 15.84 6.28 -22.85
N GLN A 1057 16.38 5.10 -22.56
CA GLN A 1057 16.50 4.63 -21.19
C GLN A 1057 17.61 5.45 -20.56
N ARG A 1058 17.25 6.43 -19.72
CA ARG A 1058 18.24 7.33 -19.11
C ARG A 1058 19.26 6.58 -18.24
N TYR A 1059 18.93 5.36 -17.84
CA TYR A 1059 19.81 4.40 -17.19
C TYR A 1059 19.38 2.99 -17.64
N PRO A 1060 20.30 2.13 -18.13
CA PRO A 1060 20.01 0.74 -18.50
C PRO A 1060 19.37 -0.07 -17.36
N ASP A 1061 19.58 0.37 -16.12
CA ASP A 1061 19.18 -0.32 -14.89
C ASP A 1061 18.01 0.37 -14.13
N GLU A 1062 17.37 1.40 -14.70
CA GLU A 1062 16.21 2.05 -14.07
C GLU A 1062 14.92 1.24 -14.32
N TRP A 1063 14.55 0.40 -13.35
CA TRP A 1063 13.28 -0.36 -13.32
C TRP A 1063 12.01 0.51 -13.23
N SER A 1064 12.11 1.82 -13.35
CA SER A 1064 10.99 2.74 -13.08
C SER A 1064 10.78 3.71 -14.23
N ARG A 1065 9.89 3.35 -15.17
CA ARG A 1065 8.86 4.25 -15.75
C ARG A 1065 8.26 3.68 -17.05
N ILE A 1066 7.31 2.75 -16.90
CA ILE A 1066 6.16 2.55 -17.80
C ILE A 1066 5.18 1.66 -17.02
N GLN A 1067 4.02 2.18 -16.61
CA GLN A 1067 2.93 1.36 -16.06
C GLN A 1067 1.88 1.19 -17.16
N LEU A 1068 1.80 0.00 -17.75
CA LEU A 1068 0.69 -0.38 -18.62
C LEU A 1068 -0.37 -1.06 -17.76
N ARG A 1069 -1.53 -0.41 -17.61
CA ARG A 1069 -2.71 -1.00 -16.97
C ARG A 1069 -3.75 -1.32 -18.03
N THR A 1070 -3.92 -2.61 -18.34
CA THR A 1070 -5.02 -3.10 -19.18
C THR A 1070 -5.38 -4.50 -18.75
N GLY A 1071 -6.66 -4.72 -18.43
CA GLY A 1071 -7.23 -5.99 -18.00
C GLY A 1071 -8.36 -5.84 -16.97
N ARG A 1072 -9.29 -6.80 -16.95
CA ARG A 1072 -10.22 -7.03 -15.83
C ARG A 1072 -9.57 -8.08 -14.91
N ILE A 1073 -9.94 -8.12 -13.64
CA ILE A 1073 -9.31 -9.06 -12.69
C ILE A 1073 -9.82 -10.48 -12.98
N TYR A 1074 -8.92 -11.33 -13.46
CA TYR A 1074 -9.13 -12.77 -13.65
C TYR A 1074 -7.85 -13.48 -13.23
N ALA A 1075 -7.86 -14.19 -12.10
CA ALA A 1075 -6.77 -15.05 -11.69
C ALA A 1075 -6.99 -16.45 -12.28
N PHE A 1076 -6.17 -16.83 -13.26
CA PHE A 1076 -6.22 -18.18 -13.83
C PHE A 1076 -5.36 -19.11 -13.00
N ARG A 1077 -5.86 -20.33 -12.70
CA ARG A 1077 -4.99 -21.39 -12.17
C ARG A 1077 -4.05 -21.83 -13.28
N LEU A 1078 -2.76 -21.95 -12.99
CA LEU A 1078 -1.78 -22.44 -13.97
C LEU A 1078 -2.18 -23.86 -14.43
N PRO A 1079 -2.54 -24.04 -15.71
CA PRO A 1079 -2.96 -25.33 -16.26
C PRO A 1079 -1.79 -26.33 -16.31
N PRO A 1080 -2.09 -27.64 -16.38
CA PRO A 1080 -1.07 -28.66 -16.62
C PRO A 1080 -0.41 -28.44 -17.98
N ILE A 1081 0.83 -28.88 -18.11
CA ILE A 1081 1.58 -28.74 -19.36
C ILE A 1081 1.00 -29.71 -20.40
N ASP A 1082 0.59 -29.16 -21.54
CA ASP A 1082 0.12 -29.95 -22.67
C ASP A 1082 1.31 -30.71 -23.29
N PRO A 1083 1.22 -32.03 -23.55
CA PRO A 1083 2.31 -32.77 -24.18
C PRO A 1083 2.59 -32.33 -25.62
N VAL A 1084 1.64 -31.65 -26.27
CA VAL A 1084 1.79 -31.18 -27.66
C VAL A 1084 2.52 -29.84 -27.71
N PRO A 1085 3.59 -29.71 -28.53
CA PRO A 1085 4.27 -28.43 -28.77
C PRO A 1085 3.28 -27.34 -29.20
N PRO A 1086 3.40 -26.08 -28.72
CA PRO A 1086 2.46 -25.01 -29.06
C PRO A 1086 2.34 -24.76 -30.57
N ALA A 1087 3.43 -24.96 -31.32
CA ALA A 1087 3.48 -24.82 -32.78
C ALA A 1087 2.62 -25.85 -33.53
N LEU A 1088 2.25 -26.97 -32.89
CA LEU A 1088 1.43 -28.03 -33.48
C LEU A 1088 -0.04 -27.98 -33.02
N ARG A 1089 -0.40 -27.07 -32.11
CA ARG A 1089 -1.77 -26.97 -31.60
C ARG A 1089 -2.65 -26.22 -32.59
N ARG A 1090 -3.76 -26.83 -32.99
CA ARG A 1090 -4.76 -26.20 -33.87
C ARG A 1090 -5.56 -25.16 -33.09
N ARG A 1091 -5.63 -23.91 -33.56
CA ARG A 1091 -6.56 -22.90 -33.03
C ARG A 1091 -7.97 -23.14 -33.61
N PRO A 1092 -9.05 -22.99 -32.83
CA PRO A 1092 -10.41 -23.05 -33.37
C PRO A 1092 -10.60 -21.95 -34.44
N GLY A 1093 -10.96 -22.35 -35.66
CA GLY A 1093 -11.26 -21.41 -36.76
C GLY A 1093 -10.10 -21.03 -37.69
N GLN A 1094 -8.90 -21.61 -37.55
CA GLN A 1094 -7.78 -21.36 -38.46
C GLN A 1094 -7.77 -22.37 -39.63
N PRO A 1095 -7.81 -21.94 -40.90
CA PRO A 1095 -7.60 -22.86 -42.02
C PRO A 1095 -6.17 -23.42 -41.99
N ALA A 1096 -5.97 -24.61 -42.55
CA ALA A 1096 -4.69 -25.33 -42.51
C ALA A 1096 -3.52 -24.47 -43.04
N GLY A 1097 -2.76 -23.85 -42.13
CA GLY A 1097 -1.59 -23.05 -42.43
C GLY A 1097 -0.34 -23.92 -42.46
N LEU A 1098 0.35 -23.91 -43.60
CA LEU A 1098 1.57 -24.65 -43.90
C LEU A 1098 2.70 -24.41 -42.88
N ALA A 1099 3.49 -25.46 -42.66
CA ALA A 1099 4.80 -25.37 -42.01
C ALA A 1099 5.68 -24.29 -42.69
N PRO A 1100 6.60 -23.64 -41.94
CA PRO A 1100 7.51 -22.66 -42.53
C PRO A 1100 8.44 -23.38 -43.52
N GLY A 1101 8.24 -23.16 -44.82
CA GLY A 1101 9.09 -23.78 -45.87
C GLY A 1101 8.56 -23.86 -47.30
N GLY A 1102 7.50 -23.12 -47.69
CA GLY A 1102 7.03 -23.07 -49.08
C GLY A 1102 7.11 -21.66 -49.67
N PRO A 1103 7.63 -21.45 -50.89
CA PRO A 1103 7.79 -20.13 -51.48
C PRO A 1103 6.43 -19.50 -51.80
N ALA A 1104 6.30 -18.21 -51.50
CA ALA A 1104 5.11 -17.42 -51.80
C ALA A 1104 4.90 -17.28 -53.32
N GLY A 1105 3.69 -17.55 -53.81
CA GLY A 1105 3.31 -17.25 -55.18
C GLY A 1105 1.90 -17.71 -55.57
N ALA A 1106 1.16 -16.79 -56.19
CA ALA A 1106 -0.12 -16.94 -56.90
C ALA A 1106 -1.42 -16.91 -56.06
N MET A 1107 -2.00 -15.69 -55.99
CA MET A 1107 -3.46 -15.52 -55.98
C MET A 1107 -4.05 -16.01 -57.32
N PRO A 1108 -5.25 -16.62 -57.33
CA PRO A 1108 -6.10 -16.58 -58.50
C PRO A 1108 -7.37 -15.75 -58.25
N ASP A 1109 -7.72 -15.04 -59.32
CA ASP A 1109 -8.87 -14.16 -59.54
C ASP A 1109 -10.24 -14.78 -59.26
N GLY A 1110 -11.20 -13.87 -59.09
CA GLY A 1110 -12.61 -14.21 -58.93
C GLY A 1110 -13.26 -14.82 -60.17
N THR A 1111 -14.33 -15.57 -59.96
CA THR A 1111 -15.58 -15.55 -60.73
C THR A 1111 -16.56 -16.55 -60.14
N ASP A 1112 -17.72 -16.02 -59.76
CA ASP A 1112 -19.05 -16.48 -60.13
C ASP A 1112 -19.68 -17.79 -59.59
N GLU A 1113 -21.00 -17.63 -59.39
CA GLU A 1113 -22.10 -18.59 -59.43
C GLU A 1113 -22.40 -19.59 -58.27
N ARG A 1114 -23.53 -19.26 -57.63
CA ARG A 1114 -24.73 -20.11 -57.37
C ARG A 1114 -24.75 -21.12 -56.21
N ARG A 1115 -25.67 -20.81 -55.28
CA ARG A 1115 -26.46 -21.76 -54.46
C ARG A 1115 -27.23 -22.76 -55.35
N PRO A 1116 -27.57 -23.97 -54.83
CA PRO A 1116 -28.84 -24.19 -54.10
C PRO A 1116 -28.62 -24.92 -52.75
N ALA A 1117 -29.25 -24.56 -51.63
CA ALA A 1117 -30.58 -24.99 -51.17
C ALA A 1117 -30.80 -26.52 -51.22
N THR A 1118 -30.78 -27.21 -50.06
CA THR A 1118 -31.97 -27.74 -49.32
C THR A 1118 -31.56 -28.74 -48.22
N ASP A 1119 -32.42 -28.78 -47.19
CA ASP A 1119 -32.75 -29.89 -46.27
C ASP A 1119 -31.84 -30.27 -45.08
N GLY A 1120 -32.51 -30.41 -43.92
CA GLY A 1120 -32.08 -31.32 -42.85
C GLY A 1120 -32.21 -30.80 -41.42
N MET A 1121 -33.43 -30.78 -40.90
CA MET A 1121 -33.77 -30.53 -39.49
C MET A 1121 -33.60 -31.80 -38.63
N ALA A 1122 -33.44 -31.62 -37.31
CA ALA A 1122 -33.49 -32.64 -36.22
C ALA A 1122 -32.25 -33.56 -36.12
N ASP A 1123 -31.75 -33.98 -34.96
CA ASP A 1123 -32.35 -34.26 -33.64
C ASP A 1123 -31.23 -34.30 -32.57
N ALA A 1124 -31.43 -33.72 -31.37
CA ALA A 1124 -31.63 -34.44 -30.10
C ALA A 1124 -30.41 -35.15 -29.46
N THR A 1125 -29.97 -34.54 -28.34
CA THR A 1125 -29.76 -35.15 -27.01
C THR A 1125 -28.69 -36.23 -26.76
N ARG A 1126 -28.00 -36.05 -25.61
CA ARG A 1126 -27.11 -36.97 -24.86
C ARG A 1126 -25.66 -36.98 -25.40
N MET A 1127 -24.65 -36.63 -24.61
CA MET A 1127 -24.34 -37.05 -23.23
C MET A 1127 -23.50 -35.99 -22.51
#